data_AF-A0A954FEJ3-F1
#
_entry.id   AF-A0A954FEJ3-F1
#
_cell.length_a   1.000
_cell.length_b   1.000
_cell.length_c   1.000
_cell.angle_alpha   90.00
_cell.angle_beta   90.00
_cell.angle_gamma   90.00
#
_symmetry.space_group_name_H-M   'P 1'
#
loop_
_entity.id
_entity.type
_entity.pdbx_description
1 polymer ?
#
loop_
_entity_poly.entity_id
_entity_poly.type
_entity_poly.pdbx_seq_one_letter_code
_entity_poly.pdbx_strand_id
1 'polypeptide(L)'
;EHLEDRQLLSAMNSPATDIVDDTDLCTMSDTTPEYASIDGTGNNVDNPELGSTYTELIRLAAAAYEDGLSTPAGEDRPSAREISNVLAAADTSQPNDRYLTDIFWVWGQFIDHDITLTESAHDEFGNPLESFPINVPTGDMYFDPDGSGDDVIDMSRSIFEEDENGVRQQINQITAFIDGSVIYGSSQEVADSLRTFQGGLLKTSDGDLLPYGDDGFFQAGDIRANENSALTSMQTIWMREHNRIATELALHNPDLTDEQLYQQARQIVAAELQAITFNEFLPALLGSNAISRYHGYDSNVDPSIANEFSTAAYRFGHTMLSSELLRLDENGNVADEGNLALLNAFFNPSEVANNGVDSLLRGLTVNLAQEIDNQVVDDVRNFLFGPPGAGGFDLASLNIQRGRDHGLSDYNSTRVALGLDAVEDFSDITSDPDVAARLEQLYGTVDNIDLWVGGLAEDHLPGSSMGETFTAIIVDQFERLRDGDRFWYENIFSGKALEKISNTTLADVIERNSNVSGLQENVFFAPTVMQVDLTETHTDDVTIRVRKGTLEVVDNHTRRVIASQSLDSVERLMLTSSDPGALRIHFKGINPAKLPGGLVIEASRGRDDTLIVHGTQQDDTIVVNENTLEVNGLEVEFTGIDHIVIQNTDANDTVSVADDVDIDVNVLDIVRHDPMQDSPPGRDQPPQQDNQRPTQGPNRGPEQRADQNQQDDFGMLDQVFASSDLDQVLDMRPPKRRP
;
A
#
# COMPACT_ATOMS: atom_id res chain seq x y z
N GLU A 1 14.88 13.44 -11.52
CA GLU A 1 16.33 13.70 -11.65
C GLU A 1 17.11 13.43 -10.35
N HIS A 2 17.12 14.32 -9.33
CA HIS A 2 17.95 14.07 -8.12
C HIS A 2 17.50 12.87 -7.26
N LEU A 3 16.19 12.61 -7.19
CA LEU A 3 15.63 11.46 -6.46
C LEU A 3 15.92 10.14 -7.19
N GLU A 4 15.68 10.07 -8.50
CA GLU A 4 15.98 8.90 -9.35
C GLU A 4 17.47 8.52 -9.28
N ASP A 5 18.38 9.50 -9.41
CA ASP A 5 19.83 9.25 -9.29
C ASP A 5 20.20 8.66 -7.92
N ARG A 6 19.53 9.09 -6.84
CA ARG A 6 19.77 8.61 -5.47
C ARG A 6 19.16 7.24 -5.22
N GLN A 7 17.98 6.96 -5.75
CA GLN A 7 17.35 5.65 -5.71
C GLN A 7 18.25 4.60 -6.35
N LEU A 8 18.78 4.88 -7.54
CA LEU A 8 19.73 4.00 -8.23
C LEU A 8 21.03 3.83 -7.44
N LEU A 9 21.61 4.91 -6.91
CA LEU A 9 22.82 4.83 -6.09
C LEU A 9 22.61 4.06 -4.78
N SER A 10 21.41 4.10 -4.20
CA SER A 10 21.11 3.38 -2.96
C SER A 10 20.91 1.89 -3.22
N ALA A 11 20.12 1.53 -4.25
CA ALA A 11 19.91 0.14 -4.66
C ALA A 11 21.24 -0.60 -4.98
N MET A 12 22.24 0.12 -5.52
CA MET A 12 23.57 -0.45 -5.80
C MET A 12 24.45 -0.69 -4.55
N ASN A 13 24.08 -0.16 -3.37
CA ASN A 13 24.89 -0.20 -2.14
C ASN A 13 24.31 -1.07 -1.03
N SER A 14 23.13 -1.68 -1.21
CA SER A 14 22.57 -2.63 -0.26
C SER A 14 23.43 -3.90 -0.18
N PRO A 15 23.90 -4.31 1.01
CA PRO A 15 24.65 -5.55 1.16
C PRO A 15 23.74 -6.75 0.88
N ALA A 16 24.26 -7.74 0.15
CA ALA A 16 23.57 -9.02 -0.03
C ALA A 16 23.38 -9.72 1.32
N THR A 17 22.16 -10.16 1.61
CA THR A 17 21.81 -11.02 2.74
C THR A 17 22.30 -12.45 2.50
N ASP A 18 22.78 -13.11 3.56
CA ASP A 18 23.18 -14.52 3.48
C ASP A 18 21.93 -15.39 3.31
N ILE A 19 21.92 -16.29 2.32
CA ILE A 19 20.84 -17.27 2.11
C ILE A 19 20.68 -18.11 3.40
N VAL A 20 19.54 -17.95 4.07
CA VAL A 20 19.23 -18.62 5.34
C VAL A 20 18.80 -20.07 5.08
N ASP A 21 19.33 -21.00 5.86
CA ASP A 21 18.97 -22.43 5.85
C ASP A 21 17.55 -22.62 6.46
N ASP A 22 16.65 -23.30 5.74
CA ASP A 22 15.22 -23.51 6.08
C ASP A 22 14.96 -24.79 6.92
N THR A 23 16.04 -25.43 7.38
CA THR A 23 16.00 -26.65 8.19
C THR A 23 15.14 -26.54 9.46
N ASP A 24 14.99 -25.33 10.02
CA ASP A 24 14.19 -25.09 11.23
C ASP A 24 12.66 -25.12 10.99
N LEU A 25 12.18 -24.95 9.74
CA LEU A 25 10.76 -25.11 9.37
C LEU A 25 10.34 -26.59 9.22
N CYS A 26 11.30 -27.49 9.06
CA CYS A 26 11.07 -28.90 8.79
C CYS A 26 10.74 -29.75 10.03
N THR A 27 10.54 -29.14 11.21
CA THR A 27 10.33 -29.84 12.50
C THR A 27 8.99 -29.50 13.16
N MET A 28 7.89 -29.97 12.58
CA MET A 28 6.54 -29.81 13.16
C MET A 28 6.24 -30.87 14.24
N SER A 29 5.39 -30.49 15.21
CA SER A 29 4.98 -31.21 16.45
C SER A 29 4.61 -32.70 16.30
N ASP A 30 4.70 -33.47 17.41
CA ASP A 30 4.32 -34.89 17.59
C ASP A 30 2.79 -35.20 17.44
N THR A 31 1.97 -34.22 17.04
CA THR A 31 0.52 -34.38 16.80
C THR A 31 0.21 -34.36 15.30
N THR A 32 -0.81 -35.11 14.86
CA THR A 32 -1.30 -35.00 13.47
C THR A 32 -1.72 -33.56 13.19
N PRO A 33 -1.08 -32.86 12.22
CA PRO A 33 -1.41 -31.47 11.94
C PRO A 33 -2.84 -31.34 11.39
N GLU A 34 -3.53 -30.29 11.81
CA GLU A 34 -4.79 -29.84 11.21
C GLU A 34 -4.45 -28.72 10.22
N TYR A 35 -5.14 -28.71 9.07
CA TYR A 35 -4.94 -27.72 8.01
C TYR A 35 -6.25 -27.00 7.74
N ALA A 36 -6.18 -25.71 7.42
CA ALA A 36 -7.33 -24.94 6.97
C ALA A 36 -7.98 -25.62 5.75
N SER A 37 -9.31 -25.60 5.67
CA SER A 37 -9.97 -26.02 4.43
C SER A 37 -9.66 -25.04 3.30
N ILE A 38 -9.95 -25.42 2.06
CA ILE A 38 -9.74 -24.56 0.89
C ILE A 38 -10.83 -23.46 0.79
N ASP A 39 -12.01 -23.72 1.35
CA ASP A 39 -13.18 -22.83 1.31
C ASP A 39 -13.39 -22.03 2.61
N GLY A 40 -12.45 -22.12 3.57
CA GLY A 40 -12.53 -21.48 4.89
C GLY A 40 -13.47 -22.16 5.90
N THR A 41 -14.32 -23.10 5.47
CA THR A 41 -15.27 -23.82 6.33
C THR A 41 -14.59 -24.53 7.50
N GLY A 42 -15.14 -24.34 8.70
CA GLY A 42 -14.66 -24.99 9.93
C GLY A 42 -13.47 -24.30 10.58
N ASN A 43 -13.09 -23.09 10.12
CA ASN A 43 -12.16 -22.24 10.85
C ASN A 43 -12.69 -21.94 12.26
N ASN A 44 -13.90 -21.39 12.37
CA ASN A 44 -14.57 -21.25 13.65
C ASN A 44 -15.31 -22.56 14.02
N VAL A 45 -15.02 -23.13 15.19
CA VAL A 45 -15.55 -24.45 15.61
C VAL A 45 -17.05 -24.39 15.93
N ASP A 46 -17.51 -23.29 16.52
CA ASP A 46 -18.90 -23.12 16.95
C ASP A 46 -19.80 -22.61 15.81
N ASN A 47 -19.22 -21.82 14.90
CA ASN A 47 -19.90 -21.28 13.71
C ASN A 47 -19.09 -21.58 12.43
N PRO A 48 -19.17 -22.80 11.88
CA PRO A 48 -18.27 -23.26 10.81
C PRO A 48 -18.25 -22.44 9.52
N GLU A 49 -19.28 -21.64 9.25
CA GLU A 49 -19.38 -20.82 8.04
C GLU A 49 -18.76 -19.42 8.22
N LEU A 50 -18.31 -19.03 9.42
CA LEU A 50 -17.71 -17.69 9.60
C LEU A 50 -16.41 -17.57 8.80
N GLY A 51 -16.36 -16.60 7.89
CA GLY A 51 -15.23 -16.33 7.01
C GLY A 51 -15.05 -17.32 5.85
N SER A 52 -15.98 -18.28 5.65
CA SER A 52 -15.95 -19.16 4.48
C SER A 52 -16.39 -18.43 3.21
N THR A 53 -16.17 -19.05 2.06
CA THR A 53 -16.65 -18.54 0.77
C THR A 53 -18.17 -18.35 0.74
N TYR A 54 -18.65 -17.41 -0.08
CA TYR A 54 -20.06 -17.09 -0.29
C TYR A 54 -20.80 -16.69 0.99
N THR A 55 -20.12 -15.97 1.89
CA THR A 55 -20.70 -15.42 3.12
C THR A 55 -21.04 -13.94 2.95
N GLU A 56 -22.04 -13.46 3.69
CA GLU A 56 -22.43 -12.05 3.68
C GLU A 56 -21.27 -11.15 4.14
N LEU A 57 -21.07 -10.03 3.45
CA LEU A 57 -20.23 -8.94 3.96
C LEU A 57 -20.93 -8.32 5.17
N ILE A 58 -20.23 -8.25 6.30
CA ILE A 58 -20.77 -7.57 7.49
C ILE A 58 -20.79 -6.06 7.25
N ARG A 59 -21.48 -5.31 8.12
CA ARG A 59 -21.54 -3.85 8.00
C ARG A 59 -21.12 -3.16 9.29
N LEU A 60 -20.22 -2.18 9.15
CA LEU A 60 -19.80 -1.29 10.23
C LEU A 60 -20.81 -0.16 10.46
N ALA A 61 -21.46 0.29 9.39
CA ALA A 61 -22.58 1.22 9.42
C ALA A 61 -23.87 0.57 8.88
N ALA A 62 -25.04 1.13 9.20
CA ALA A 62 -26.28 0.60 8.65
C ALA A 62 -26.31 0.73 7.12
N ALA A 63 -26.94 -0.23 6.43
CA ALA A 63 -27.20 -0.11 4.99
C ALA A 63 -28.05 1.12 4.69
N ALA A 64 -27.58 1.98 3.78
CA ALA A 64 -28.19 3.25 3.43
C ALA A 64 -28.77 3.21 2.01
N TYR A 65 -29.79 2.37 1.82
CA TYR A 65 -30.62 2.39 0.59
C TYR A 65 -31.77 3.40 0.72
N GLU A 66 -32.18 4.03 -0.39
CA GLU A 66 -33.22 5.07 -0.40
C GLU A 66 -34.56 4.53 0.13
N ASP A 67 -34.92 3.32 -0.30
CA ASP A 67 -36.13 2.62 0.13
C ASP A 67 -35.93 1.81 1.42
N GLY A 68 -34.73 1.86 2.00
CA GLY A 68 -34.31 1.05 3.14
C GLY A 68 -34.15 -0.44 2.84
N LEU A 69 -34.17 -0.85 1.56
CA LEU A 69 -34.13 -2.25 1.14
C LEU A 69 -33.03 -2.52 0.12
N SER A 70 -33.06 -1.86 -1.04
CA SER A 70 -32.17 -2.20 -2.16
C SER A 70 -31.96 -1.09 -3.18
N THR A 71 -32.78 -0.03 -3.18
CA THR A 71 -32.68 1.07 -4.15
C THR A 71 -31.47 1.95 -3.78
N PRO A 72 -30.45 2.07 -4.66
CA PRO A 72 -29.26 2.89 -4.37
C PRO A 72 -29.64 4.31 -3.94
N ALA A 73 -29.08 4.78 -2.82
CA ALA A 73 -29.35 6.13 -2.33
C ALA A 73 -28.54 7.19 -3.08
N GLY A 74 -28.93 8.46 -2.87
CA GLY A 74 -28.18 9.60 -3.36
C GLY A 74 -28.52 10.01 -4.80
N GLU A 75 -29.76 9.84 -5.26
CA GLU A 75 -30.21 10.41 -6.55
C GLU A 75 -29.99 11.94 -6.63
N ASP A 76 -29.99 12.62 -5.47
CA ASP A 76 -29.69 14.06 -5.35
C ASP A 76 -28.17 14.38 -5.30
N ARG A 77 -27.29 13.36 -5.31
CA ARG A 77 -25.82 13.55 -5.37
C ARG A 77 -25.38 13.78 -6.82
N PRO A 78 -24.25 14.45 -7.06
CA PRO A 78 -23.66 14.52 -8.40
C PRO A 78 -23.37 13.12 -8.96
N SER A 79 -23.26 13.03 -10.29
CA SER A 79 -22.86 11.77 -10.91
C SER A 79 -21.45 11.38 -10.46
N ALA A 80 -21.16 10.09 -10.35
CA ALA A 80 -19.84 9.62 -9.97
C ALA A 80 -18.74 10.15 -10.91
N ARG A 81 -19.06 10.30 -12.21
CA ARG A 81 -18.16 10.90 -13.21
C ARG A 81 -17.93 12.39 -13.01
N GLU A 82 -18.94 13.14 -12.60
CA GLU A 82 -18.75 14.55 -12.22
C GLU A 82 -17.81 14.68 -11.03
N ILE A 83 -17.98 13.84 -10.01
CA ILE A 83 -17.11 13.81 -8.82
C ILE A 83 -15.67 13.47 -9.22
N SER A 84 -15.48 12.42 -10.03
CA SER A 84 -14.16 12.03 -10.55
C SER A 84 -13.50 13.16 -11.36
N ASN A 85 -14.23 13.85 -12.22
CA ASN A 85 -13.68 14.95 -13.01
C ASN A 85 -13.22 16.15 -12.16
N VAL A 86 -13.90 16.43 -11.06
CA VAL A 86 -13.61 17.60 -10.21
C VAL A 86 -12.54 17.29 -9.15
N LEU A 87 -12.59 16.10 -8.54
CA LEU A 87 -11.67 15.72 -7.45
C LEU A 87 -10.53 14.82 -7.90
N ALA A 88 -10.80 13.84 -8.75
CA ALA A 88 -9.84 12.77 -9.04
C ALA A 88 -8.89 13.05 -10.21
N ALA A 89 -9.04 14.17 -10.91
CA ALA A 89 -8.11 14.56 -11.96
C ALA A 89 -6.71 14.85 -11.39
N ALA A 90 -5.74 14.01 -11.72
CA ALA A 90 -4.33 14.22 -11.42
C ALA A 90 -3.69 15.15 -12.46
N ASP A 91 -3.54 16.44 -12.14
CA ASP A 91 -2.89 17.41 -13.05
C ASP A 91 -1.36 17.23 -13.13
N THR A 92 -0.76 16.64 -12.08
CA THR A 92 0.67 16.34 -11.98
C THR A 92 0.88 15.09 -11.13
N SER A 93 1.97 14.35 -11.36
CA SER A 93 2.37 13.26 -10.47
C SER A 93 2.66 13.80 -9.06
N GLN A 94 2.10 13.13 -8.06
CA GLN A 94 2.33 13.36 -6.63
C GLN A 94 2.93 12.09 -6.04
N PRO A 95 4.27 12.00 -5.93
CA PRO A 95 4.91 10.85 -5.29
C PRO A 95 4.50 10.76 -3.82
N ASN A 96 4.32 9.54 -3.32
CA ASN A 96 3.95 9.30 -1.93
C ASN A 96 4.98 9.92 -0.96
N ASP A 97 4.48 10.73 -0.03
CA ASP A 97 5.25 11.52 0.91
C ASP A 97 5.95 10.68 1.98
N ARG A 98 5.47 9.46 2.23
CA ARG A 98 6.07 8.40 3.06
C ARG A 98 7.10 7.55 2.33
N TYR A 99 7.37 7.85 1.05
CA TYR A 99 8.31 7.13 0.19
C TYR A 99 7.92 5.65 -0.01
N LEU A 100 6.62 5.36 -0.02
CA LEU A 100 6.12 4.04 -0.38
C LEU A 100 6.38 3.75 -1.86
N THR A 101 6.76 2.51 -2.16
CA THR A 101 7.11 2.07 -3.51
C THR A 101 5.92 1.45 -4.23
N ASP A 102 6.01 1.26 -5.55
CA ASP A 102 4.95 0.59 -6.30
C ASP A 102 4.66 -0.85 -5.81
N ILE A 103 5.63 -1.54 -5.21
CA ILE A 103 5.38 -2.89 -4.65
C ILE A 103 4.34 -2.85 -3.52
N PHE A 104 4.14 -1.70 -2.88
CA PHE A 104 3.16 -1.53 -1.81
C PHE A 104 1.73 -1.69 -2.31
N TRP A 105 1.34 -1.00 -3.39
CA TRP A 105 0.00 -1.16 -3.95
C TRP A 105 -0.16 -2.54 -4.61
N VAL A 106 0.91 -3.13 -5.16
CA VAL A 106 0.88 -4.50 -5.70
C VAL A 106 0.60 -5.52 -4.60
N TRP A 107 1.24 -5.40 -3.44
CA TRP A 107 0.98 -6.25 -2.28
C TRP A 107 -0.43 -6.03 -1.73
N GLY A 108 -0.85 -4.77 -1.59
CA GLY A 108 -2.21 -4.43 -1.18
C GLY A 108 -3.27 -5.08 -2.07
N GLN A 109 -3.10 -5.01 -3.39
CA GLN A 109 -3.95 -5.68 -4.38
C GLN A 109 -3.89 -7.21 -4.23
N PHE A 110 -2.70 -7.78 -4.06
CA PHE A 110 -2.53 -9.23 -3.89
C PHE A 110 -3.26 -9.77 -2.65
N ILE A 111 -3.19 -9.05 -1.52
CA ILE A 111 -3.92 -9.39 -0.30
C ILE A 111 -5.41 -9.10 -0.41
N ASP A 112 -5.84 -8.02 -1.09
CA ASP A 112 -7.26 -7.80 -1.39
C ASP A 112 -7.84 -9.00 -2.13
N HIS A 113 -7.10 -9.53 -3.10
CA HIS A 113 -7.53 -10.68 -3.90
C HIS A 113 -7.47 -12.01 -3.13
N ASP A 114 -6.86 -12.05 -1.94
CA ASP A 114 -6.86 -13.20 -1.03
C ASP A 114 -8.09 -13.21 -0.12
N ILE A 115 -8.62 -12.02 0.20
CA ILE A 115 -9.63 -11.87 1.25
C ILE A 115 -10.98 -11.31 0.76
N THR A 116 -11.04 -10.63 -0.39
CA THR A 116 -12.29 -10.07 -0.94
C THR A 116 -12.51 -10.37 -2.43
N LEU A 117 -13.73 -10.78 -2.78
CA LEU A 117 -14.25 -10.83 -4.14
C LEU A 117 -15.77 -10.67 -4.11
N THR A 118 -16.27 -9.61 -4.74
CA THR A 118 -17.70 -9.43 -4.99
C THR A 118 -17.90 -9.07 -6.45
N GLU A 119 -18.42 -10.01 -7.21
CA GLU A 119 -18.67 -9.84 -8.63
C GLU A 119 -20.02 -9.18 -8.91
N SER A 120 -20.18 -8.74 -10.15
CA SER A 120 -21.48 -8.27 -10.63
C SER A 120 -22.43 -9.41 -10.96
N ALA A 121 -23.72 -9.17 -10.75
CA ALA A 121 -24.78 -10.13 -10.95
C ALA A 121 -25.10 -10.29 -12.44
N HIS A 122 -24.82 -11.48 -12.99
CA HIS A 122 -25.04 -11.83 -14.39
C HIS A 122 -25.92 -13.09 -14.56
N ASP A 123 -26.59 -13.19 -15.71
CA ASP A 123 -27.25 -14.42 -16.13
C ASP A 123 -26.25 -15.46 -16.67
N GLU A 124 -26.73 -16.66 -17.01
CA GLU A 124 -25.91 -17.75 -17.54
C GLU A 124 -25.23 -17.45 -18.90
N PHE A 125 -25.55 -16.31 -19.52
CA PHE A 125 -24.97 -15.84 -20.79
C PHE A 125 -24.10 -14.58 -20.59
N GLY A 126 -23.80 -14.20 -19.35
CA GLY A 126 -23.01 -13.02 -19.02
C GLY A 126 -23.77 -11.70 -19.17
N ASN A 127 -25.10 -11.69 -19.36
CA ASN A 127 -25.84 -10.42 -19.40
C ASN A 127 -26.11 -9.90 -17.99
N PRO A 128 -26.04 -8.59 -17.74
CA PRO A 128 -26.24 -8.04 -16.41
C PRO A 128 -27.68 -8.24 -15.95
N LEU A 129 -27.86 -8.78 -14.74
CA LEU A 129 -29.18 -8.95 -14.14
C LEU A 129 -29.79 -7.61 -13.72
N GLU A 130 -28.96 -6.70 -13.22
CA GLU A 130 -29.33 -5.36 -12.83
C GLU A 130 -28.27 -4.36 -13.31
N SER A 131 -28.62 -3.54 -14.29
CA SER A 131 -27.77 -2.45 -14.77
C SER A 131 -27.89 -1.23 -13.85
N PHE A 132 -26.76 -0.59 -13.54
CA PHE A 132 -26.68 0.63 -12.73
C PHE A 132 -25.61 1.58 -13.30
N PRO A 133 -25.81 2.10 -14.51
CA PRO A 133 -24.80 2.86 -15.23
C PRO A 133 -24.52 4.22 -14.58
N ILE A 134 -23.34 4.77 -14.86
CA ILE A 134 -22.89 6.07 -14.37
C ILE A 134 -23.20 7.12 -15.43
N ASN A 135 -24.00 8.12 -15.08
CA ASN A 135 -24.32 9.23 -15.99
C ASN A 135 -23.07 10.08 -16.28
N VAL A 136 -22.78 10.30 -17.55
CA VAL A 136 -21.67 11.14 -18.00
C VAL A 136 -22.14 12.60 -18.10
N PRO A 137 -21.41 13.58 -17.54
CA PRO A 137 -21.73 14.99 -17.71
C PRO A 137 -21.72 15.41 -19.18
N THR A 138 -22.68 16.23 -19.61
CA THR A 138 -22.76 16.68 -21.00
C THR A 138 -21.49 17.38 -21.46
N GLY A 139 -20.89 16.89 -22.55
CA GLY A 139 -19.64 17.43 -23.08
C GLY A 139 -18.39 17.00 -22.32
N ASP A 140 -18.47 15.91 -21.53
CA ASP A 140 -17.29 15.26 -20.96
C ASP A 140 -16.26 14.99 -22.06
N MET A 141 -15.03 15.45 -21.85
CA MET A 141 -14.00 15.43 -22.90
C MET A 141 -13.61 14.03 -23.36
N TYR A 142 -13.86 13.00 -22.54
CA TYR A 142 -13.48 11.63 -22.79
C TYR A 142 -14.70 10.78 -23.17
N PHE A 143 -15.76 10.85 -22.39
CA PHE A 143 -16.90 9.94 -22.50
C PHE A 143 -18.13 10.51 -23.24
N ASP A 144 -18.22 11.83 -23.41
CA ASP A 144 -19.27 12.50 -24.21
C ASP A 144 -18.67 13.65 -25.07
N PRO A 145 -17.70 13.36 -25.95
CA PRO A 145 -16.95 14.40 -26.67
C PRO A 145 -17.80 15.16 -27.71
N ASP A 146 -18.94 14.61 -28.14
CA ASP A 146 -19.86 15.28 -29.07
C ASP A 146 -20.95 16.10 -28.36
N GLY A 147 -21.06 15.97 -27.02
CA GLY A 147 -21.99 16.71 -26.19
C GLY A 147 -23.43 16.25 -26.39
N SER A 148 -23.63 14.95 -26.59
CA SER A 148 -24.93 14.31 -26.72
C SER A 148 -25.78 14.51 -25.46
N GLY A 149 -25.13 14.43 -24.29
CA GLY A 149 -25.76 14.44 -22.98
C GLY A 149 -26.53 13.17 -22.61
N ASP A 150 -26.46 12.12 -23.44
CA ASP A 150 -27.14 10.83 -23.23
C ASP A 150 -26.15 9.67 -22.95
N ASP A 151 -24.84 9.93 -22.97
CA ASP A 151 -23.80 8.91 -22.75
C ASP A 151 -23.68 8.49 -21.28
N VAL A 152 -23.28 7.23 -21.08
CA VAL A 152 -23.09 6.62 -19.77
C VAL A 152 -21.83 5.76 -19.75
N ILE A 153 -21.27 5.55 -18.56
CA ILE A 153 -20.29 4.49 -18.32
C ILE A 153 -21.06 3.29 -17.76
N ASP A 154 -20.98 2.15 -18.45
CA ASP A 154 -21.71 0.95 -18.06
C ASP A 154 -21.19 0.37 -16.73
N MET A 155 -22.11 -0.04 -15.88
CA MET A 155 -21.83 -0.75 -14.63
C MET A 155 -23.03 -1.63 -14.28
N SER A 156 -22.76 -2.76 -13.64
CA SER A 156 -23.78 -3.70 -13.17
C SER A 156 -23.74 -3.81 -11.65
N ARG A 157 -24.90 -4.08 -11.04
CA ARG A 157 -24.97 -4.25 -9.58
C ARG A 157 -24.34 -5.56 -9.14
N SER A 158 -23.75 -5.56 -7.96
CA SER A 158 -23.08 -6.70 -7.35
C SER A 158 -24.05 -7.85 -7.04
N ILE A 159 -23.54 -9.08 -7.03
CA ILE A 159 -24.28 -10.22 -6.48
C ILE A 159 -24.63 -9.98 -5.00
N PHE A 160 -25.75 -10.54 -4.57
CA PHE A 160 -26.30 -10.28 -3.24
C PHE A 160 -27.20 -11.43 -2.75
N GLU A 161 -27.44 -11.41 -1.45
CA GLU A 161 -28.52 -12.11 -0.76
C GLU A 161 -29.44 -11.09 -0.05
N GLU A 162 -30.64 -11.53 0.34
CA GLU A 162 -31.57 -10.72 1.13
C GLU A 162 -31.53 -11.19 2.60
N ASP A 163 -31.34 -10.25 3.52
CA ASP A 163 -31.38 -10.56 4.96
C ASP A 163 -32.81 -10.88 5.44
N GLU A 164 -32.96 -11.15 6.75
CA GLU A 164 -34.27 -11.49 7.34
C GLU A 164 -35.36 -10.41 7.18
N ASN A 165 -34.97 -9.16 6.88
CA ASN A 165 -35.85 -8.02 6.66
C ASN A 165 -36.03 -7.69 5.17
N GLY A 166 -35.39 -8.44 4.27
CA GLY A 166 -35.40 -8.21 2.83
C GLY A 166 -34.45 -7.09 2.39
N VAL A 167 -33.46 -6.73 3.20
CA VAL A 167 -32.42 -5.76 2.83
C VAL A 167 -31.33 -6.46 2.04
N ARG A 168 -30.87 -5.84 0.97
CA ARG A 168 -29.79 -6.34 0.10
C ARG A 168 -28.45 -6.41 0.87
N GLN A 169 -27.82 -7.57 0.88
CA GLN A 169 -26.49 -7.83 1.43
C GLN A 169 -25.58 -8.42 0.36
N GLN A 170 -24.47 -7.75 0.06
CA GLN A 170 -23.47 -8.30 -0.85
C GLN A 170 -22.70 -9.44 -0.18
N ILE A 171 -22.21 -10.38 -0.98
CA ILE A 171 -21.48 -11.54 -0.49
C ILE A 171 -20.00 -11.48 -0.91
N ASN A 172 -19.15 -12.05 -0.07
CA ASN A 172 -17.77 -12.37 -0.41
C ASN A 172 -17.73 -13.76 -1.03
N GLN A 173 -17.22 -13.91 -2.25
CA GLN A 173 -17.19 -15.18 -2.96
C GLN A 173 -15.95 -16.02 -2.65
N ILE A 174 -14.95 -15.42 -2.02
CA ILE A 174 -13.73 -16.08 -1.58
C ILE A 174 -13.67 -16.11 -0.05
N THR A 175 -12.68 -16.80 0.50
CA THR A 175 -12.45 -16.86 1.95
C THR A 175 -12.11 -15.47 2.50
N ALA A 176 -12.49 -15.18 3.74
CA ALA A 176 -12.11 -13.92 4.39
C ALA A 176 -10.66 -13.93 4.91
N PHE A 177 -10.08 -15.12 5.13
CA PHE A 177 -8.78 -15.28 5.79
C PHE A 177 -7.61 -14.96 4.87
N ILE A 178 -6.51 -14.47 5.45
CA ILE A 178 -5.21 -14.43 4.77
C ILE A 178 -4.62 -15.85 4.81
N ASP A 179 -5.10 -16.72 3.93
CA ASP A 179 -4.77 -18.15 3.91
C ASP A 179 -4.15 -18.60 2.56
N GLY A 180 -3.86 -17.64 1.69
CA GLY A 180 -3.30 -17.87 0.37
C GLY A 180 -4.30 -18.42 -0.63
N SER A 181 -5.61 -18.27 -0.41
CA SER A 181 -6.64 -18.56 -1.42
C SER A 181 -6.35 -17.89 -2.78
N VAL A 182 -5.65 -16.75 -2.82
CA VAL A 182 -5.16 -16.09 -4.03
C VAL A 182 -4.19 -16.95 -4.86
N ILE A 183 -3.48 -17.88 -4.19
CA ILE A 183 -2.54 -18.86 -4.77
C ILE A 183 -3.22 -20.22 -4.96
N TYR A 184 -4.00 -20.68 -3.98
CA TYR A 184 -4.51 -22.06 -3.90
C TYR A 184 -5.95 -22.24 -4.35
N GLY A 185 -6.68 -21.14 -4.52
CA GLY A 185 -8.10 -21.10 -4.84
C GLY A 185 -8.98 -21.16 -3.60
N SER A 186 -10.22 -20.71 -3.77
CA SER A 186 -11.29 -20.78 -2.77
C SER A 186 -12.21 -21.99 -2.95
N SER A 187 -11.86 -22.94 -3.82
CA SER A 187 -12.61 -24.20 -3.97
C SER A 187 -11.68 -25.38 -4.20
N GLN A 188 -12.08 -26.57 -3.75
CA GLN A 188 -11.27 -27.78 -3.93
C GLN A 188 -11.02 -28.09 -5.41
N GLU A 189 -11.97 -27.75 -6.29
CA GLU A 189 -11.81 -27.95 -7.73
C GLU A 189 -10.68 -27.10 -8.31
N VAL A 190 -10.63 -25.81 -7.96
CA VAL A 190 -9.53 -24.92 -8.36
C VAL A 190 -8.21 -25.38 -7.75
N ALA A 191 -8.18 -25.69 -6.45
CA ALA A 191 -6.97 -26.18 -5.78
C ALA A 191 -6.41 -27.45 -6.44
N ASP A 192 -7.26 -28.43 -6.73
CA ASP A 192 -6.88 -29.65 -7.44
C ASP A 192 -6.39 -29.36 -8.86
N SER A 193 -6.98 -28.39 -9.55
CA SER A 193 -6.59 -28.00 -10.91
C SER A 193 -5.19 -27.39 -10.97
N LEU A 194 -4.72 -26.75 -9.89
CA LEU A 194 -3.42 -26.10 -9.81
C LEU A 194 -2.31 -27.06 -9.36
N ARG A 195 -2.64 -28.25 -8.86
CA ARG A 195 -1.67 -29.20 -8.29
C ARG A 195 -1.12 -30.20 -9.30
N THR A 196 0.14 -30.57 -9.12
CA THR A 196 0.76 -31.69 -9.87
C THR A 196 0.39 -33.06 -9.31
N PHE A 197 -0.05 -33.11 -8.05
CA PHE A 197 -0.18 -34.33 -7.23
C PHE A 197 1.11 -35.16 -7.16
N GLN A 198 2.26 -34.49 -7.32
CA GLN A 198 3.57 -35.08 -7.17
C GLN A 198 4.51 -34.16 -6.39
N GLY A 199 5.04 -34.67 -5.26
CA GLY A 199 6.02 -33.94 -4.45
C GLY A 199 5.44 -32.73 -3.70
N GLY A 200 4.12 -32.64 -3.60
CA GLY A 200 3.42 -31.51 -3.01
C GLY A 200 3.44 -30.25 -3.87
N LEU A 201 3.77 -30.33 -5.17
CA LEU A 201 4.04 -29.16 -6.00
C LEU A 201 2.79 -28.62 -6.72
N LEU A 202 2.75 -27.30 -6.92
CA LEU A 202 1.90 -26.60 -7.87
C LEU A 202 2.44 -26.75 -9.31
N LYS A 203 1.54 -26.72 -10.28
CA LYS A 203 1.88 -26.76 -11.71
C LYS A 203 2.57 -25.46 -12.12
N THR A 204 3.46 -25.56 -13.10
CA THR A 204 4.15 -24.43 -13.71
C THR A 204 4.19 -24.56 -15.23
N SER A 205 4.37 -23.44 -15.92
CA SER A 205 4.69 -23.40 -17.35
C SER A 205 6.20 -23.24 -17.59
N ASP A 206 6.59 -23.12 -18.87
CA ASP A 206 7.97 -22.78 -19.24
C ASP A 206 8.42 -21.50 -18.52
N GLY A 207 9.67 -21.48 -18.05
CA GLY A 207 10.24 -20.36 -17.29
C GLY A 207 9.87 -20.35 -15.79
N ASP A 208 9.28 -21.44 -15.29
CA ASP A 208 8.79 -21.53 -13.91
C ASP A 208 7.78 -20.41 -13.61
N LEU A 209 6.91 -20.16 -14.58
CA LEU A 209 5.78 -19.23 -14.48
C LEU A 209 4.51 -19.99 -14.11
N LEU A 210 3.44 -19.26 -13.81
CA LEU A 210 2.12 -19.82 -13.56
C LEU A 210 1.66 -20.76 -14.70
N PRO A 211 0.86 -21.79 -14.43
CA PRO A 211 0.30 -22.65 -15.48
C PRO A 211 -0.65 -21.84 -16.39
N TYR A 212 -0.85 -22.29 -17.63
CA TYR A 212 -1.83 -21.68 -18.55
C TYR A 212 -3.19 -22.37 -18.45
N GLY A 213 -4.25 -21.58 -18.58
CA GLY A 213 -5.59 -22.06 -18.88
C GLY A 213 -5.81 -22.34 -20.36
N ASP A 214 -6.96 -22.94 -20.66
CA ASP A 214 -7.38 -23.21 -22.05
C ASP A 214 -7.62 -21.92 -22.85
N ASP A 215 -7.79 -20.81 -22.15
CA ASP A 215 -7.97 -19.45 -22.64
C ASP A 215 -6.66 -18.72 -22.99
N GLY A 216 -5.50 -19.30 -22.67
CA GLY A 216 -4.20 -18.67 -22.90
C GLY A 216 -3.78 -17.63 -21.86
N PHE A 217 -4.55 -17.46 -20.78
CA PHE A 217 -4.15 -16.68 -19.60
C PHE A 217 -3.47 -17.58 -18.57
N PHE A 218 -2.73 -16.97 -17.65
CA PHE A 218 -2.19 -17.70 -16.50
C PHE A 218 -3.32 -18.11 -15.55
N GLN A 219 -3.19 -19.28 -14.92
CA GLN A 219 -4.09 -19.78 -13.89
C GLN A 219 -3.42 -19.64 -12.52
N ALA A 220 -4.18 -19.10 -11.57
CA ALA A 220 -3.83 -19.02 -10.16
C ALA A 220 -5.06 -19.37 -9.31
N GLY A 221 -4.95 -19.21 -7.99
CA GLY A 221 -6.07 -19.42 -7.07
C GLY A 221 -7.19 -18.40 -7.28
N ASP A 222 -6.81 -17.13 -7.48
CA ASP A 222 -7.73 -16.06 -7.83
C ASP A 222 -7.78 -15.80 -9.35
N ILE A 223 -8.99 -15.58 -9.80
CA ILE A 223 -9.40 -15.31 -11.19
C ILE A 223 -8.84 -13.98 -11.76
N ARG A 224 -8.46 -13.02 -10.92
CA ARG A 224 -7.90 -11.72 -11.31
C ARG A 224 -6.39 -11.75 -11.49
N ALA A 225 -5.73 -12.90 -11.42
CA ALA A 225 -4.27 -12.99 -11.47
C ALA A 225 -3.59 -12.37 -12.70
N ASN A 226 -4.34 -12.17 -13.80
CA ASN A 226 -3.87 -11.55 -15.04
C ASN A 226 -4.29 -10.09 -15.19
N GLU A 227 -4.91 -9.48 -14.17
CA GLU A 227 -5.42 -8.11 -14.25
C GLU A 227 -4.33 -7.17 -14.74
N ASN A 228 -3.15 -7.19 -14.10
CA ASN A 228 -1.98 -6.47 -14.57
C ASN A 228 -0.69 -7.30 -14.39
N SER A 229 0.34 -6.95 -15.15
CA SER A 229 1.62 -7.68 -15.18
C SER A 229 2.37 -7.67 -13.84
N ALA A 230 2.18 -6.66 -12.99
CA ALA A 230 2.80 -6.59 -11.66
C ALA A 230 2.15 -7.62 -10.71
N LEU A 231 0.81 -7.69 -10.68
CA LEU A 231 0.07 -8.71 -9.92
C LEU A 231 0.41 -10.13 -10.39
N THR A 232 0.48 -10.37 -11.69
CA THR A 232 0.91 -11.68 -12.24
C THR A 232 2.34 -12.05 -11.79
N SER A 233 3.22 -11.06 -11.68
CA SER A 233 4.58 -11.27 -11.19
C SER A 233 4.58 -11.65 -9.71
N MET A 234 3.77 -10.99 -8.88
CA MET A 234 3.59 -11.35 -7.46
C MET A 234 3.04 -12.77 -7.29
N GLN A 235 2.00 -13.12 -8.05
CA GLN A 235 1.43 -14.48 -8.10
C GLN A 235 2.48 -15.54 -8.46
N THR A 236 3.34 -15.23 -9.43
CA THR A 236 4.42 -16.13 -9.86
C THR A 236 5.42 -16.38 -8.72
N ILE A 237 5.84 -15.34 -8.00
CA ILE A 237 6.80 -15.44 -6.89
C ILE A 237 6.24 -16.32 -5.76
N TRP A 238 4.96 -16.19 -5.42
CA TRP A 238 4.35 -16.99 -4.36
C TRP A 238 4.10 -18.45 -4.73
N MET A 239 3.77 -18.72 -5.99
CA MET A 239 3.75 -20.09 -6.51
C MET A 239 5.15 -20.74 -6.41
N ARG A 240 6.21 -20.00 -6.73
CA ARG A 240 7.59 -20.47 -6.60
C ARG A 240 7.96 -20.73 -5.15
N GLU A 241 7.56 -19.87 -4.21
CA GLU A 241 7.85 -20.06 -2.78
C GLU A 241 7.20 -21.34 -2.25
N HIS A 242 5.95 -21.62 -2.64
CA HIS A 242 5.31 -22.90 -2.33
C HIS A 242 6.13 -24.09 -2.84
N ASN A 243 6.53 -24.07 -4.12
CA ASN A 243 7.29 -25.16 -4.73
C ASN A 243 8.69 -25.33 -4.11
N ARG A 244 9.33 -24.23 -3.70
CA ARG A 244 10.61 -24.23 -2.98
C ARG A 244 10.45 -24.92 -1.62
N ILE A 245 9.48 -24.48 -0.82
CA ILE A 245 9.19 -25.05 0.51
C ILE A 245 8.81 -26.53 0.40
N ALA A 246 7.92 -26.91 -0.51
CA ALA A 246 7.51 -28.30 -0.71
C ALA A 246 8.71 -29.20 -1.09
N THR A 247 9.60 -28.71 -1.96
CA THR A 247 10.83 -29.41 -2.34
C THR A 247 11.75 -29.61 -1.14
N GLU A 248 11.92 -28.58 -0.31
CA GLU A 248 12.76 -28.64 0.87
C GLU A 248 12.21 -29.58 1.96
N LEU A 249 10.90 -29.54 2.19
CA LEU A 249 10.20 -30.47 3.07
C LEU A 249 10.41 -31.91 2.61
N ALA A 250 10.32 -32.17 1.30
CA ALA A 250 10.53 -33.50 0.74
C ALA A 250 11.98 -34.00 0.90
N LEU A 251 12.97 -33.10 0.85
CA LEU A 251 14.38 -33.43 1.05
C LEU A 251 14.67 -33.82 2.51
N HIS A 252 14.07 -33.13 3.47
CA HIS A 252 14.30 -33.36 4.90
C HIS A 252 13.40 -34.46 5.49
N ASN A 253 12.22 -34.68 4.90
CA ASN A 253 11.22 -35.62 5.37
C ASN A 253 10.77 -36.56 4.23
N PRO A 254 11.63 -37.50 3.79
CA PRO A 254 11.39 -38.33 2.61
C PRO A 254 10.22 -39.33 2.75
N ASP A 255 9.66 -39.47 3.95
CA ASP A 255 8.51 -40.34 4.24
C ASP A 255 7.15 -39.62 4.11
N LEU A 256 7.14 -38.28 3.93
CA LEU A 256 5.90 -37.52 3.72
C LEU A 256 5.25 -37.86 2.38
N THR A 257 3.93 -37.95 2.37
CA THR A 257 3.16 -38.09 1.13
C THR A 257 3.06 -36.77 0.37
N ASP A 258 2.66 -36.84 -0.91
CA ASP A 258 2.33 -35.66 -1.71
C ASP A 258 1.39 -34.69 -0.98
N GLU A 259 0.29 -35.22 -0.44
CA GLU A 259 -0.70 -34.43 0.29
C GLU A 259 -0.11 -33.77 1.54
N GLN A 260 0.73 -34.48 2.29
CA GLN A 260 1.36 -33.92 3.48
C GLN A 260 2.36 -32.82 3.15
N LEU A 261 3.07 -32.94 2.02
CA LEU A 261 4.00 -31.91 1.53
C LEU A 261 3.24 -30.66 1.07
N TYR A 262 2.19 -30.84 0.26
CA TYR A 262 1.35 -29.74 -0.22
C TYR A 262 0.73 -28.96 0.94
N GLN A 263 0.13 -29.63 1.92
CA GLN A 263 -0.54 -28.96 3.03
C GLN A 263 0.44 -28.25 3.98
N GLN A 264 1.62 -28.84 4.23
CA GLN A 264 2.64 -28.17 5.04
C GLN A 264 3.22 -26.95 4.31
N ALA A 265 3.49 -27.05 3.00
CA ALA A 265 3.95 -25.91 2.22
C ALA A 265 2.89 -24.80 2.16
N ARG A 266 1.61 -25.15 1.94
CA ARG A 266 0.49 -24.19 2.00
C ARG A 266 0.41 -23.48 3.35
N GLN A 267 0.50 -24.21 4.45
CA GLN A 267 0.43 -23.64 5.79
C GLN A 267 1.60 -22.69 6.11
N ILE A 268 2.81 -22.99 5.64
CA ILE A 268 3.97 -22.12 5.79
C ILE A 268 3.81 -20.86 4.93
N VAL A 269 3.41 -21.00 3.66
CA VAL A 269 3.18 -19.86 2.77
C VAL A 269 2.09 -18.93 3.33
N ALA A 270 0.96 -19.46 3.78
CA ALA A 270 -0.09 -18.67 4.43
C ALA A 270 0.46 -17.91 5.64
N ALA A 271 1.31 -18.54 6.44
CA ALA A 271 1.95 -17.91 7.58
C ALA A 271 2.93 -16.80 7.19
N GLU A 272 3.68 -16.94 6.09
CA GLU A 272 4.53 -15.88 5.55
C GLU A 272 3.69 -14.70 5.01
N LEU A 273 2.56 -14.96 4.32
CA LEU A 273 1.63 -13.90 3.90
C LEU A 273 1.08 -13.11 5.09
N GLN A 274 0.68 -13.82 6.15
CA GLN A 274 0.20 -13.22 7.40
C GLN A 274 1.29 -12.37 8.07
N ALA A 275 2.50 -12.92 8.22
CA ALA A 275 3.62 -12.23 8.85
C ALA A 275 4.01 -10.96 8.08
N ILE A 276 4.20 -11.04 6.75
CA ILE A 276 4.56 -9.88 5.92
C ILE A 276 3.45 -8.81 5.98
N THR A 277 2.19 -9.23 5.93
CA THR A 277 1.06 -8.28 6.00
C THR A 277 1.05 -7.51 7.32
N PHE A 278 1.24 -8.18 8.45
CA PHE A 278 1.14 -7.55 9.77
C PHE A 278 2.43 -6.90 10.27
N ASN A 279 3.60 -7.37 9.83
CA ASN A 279 4.89 -6.89 10.31
C ASN A 279 5.54 -5.87 9.37
N GLU A 280 5.19 -5.87 8.07
CA GLU A 280 5.75 -4.92 7.09
C GLU A 280 4.68 -4.01 6.47
N PHE A 281 3.63 -4.58 5.88
CA PHE A 281 2.66 -3.81 5.08
C PHE A 281 1.78 -2.88 5.93
N LEU A 282 1.10 -3.40 6.95
CA LEU A 282 0.23 -2.59 7.81
C LEU A 282 1.01 -1.52 8.59
N PRO A 283 2.22 -1.79 9.14
CA PRO A 283 3.06 -0.75 9.72
C PRO A 283 3.51 0.33 8.72
N ALA A 284 3.80 -0.04 7.46
CA ALA A 284 4.14 0.94 6.44
C ALA A 284 2.94 1.86 6.12
N LEU A 285 1.72 1.30 6.09
CA LEU A 285 0.47 2.03 5.82
C LEU A 285 0.01 2.91 6.99
N LEU A 286 -0.03 2.34 8.19
CA LEU A 286 -0.74 2.92 9.35
C LEU A 286 0.21 3.44 10.44
N GLY A 287 1.51 3.21 10.29
CA GLY A 287 2.50 3.41 11.34
C GLY A 287 2.64 2.19 12.26
N SER A 288 3.79 2.10 12.91
CA SER A 288 4.24 0.92 13.67
C SER A 288 3.38 0.50 14.87
N ASN A 289 2.42 1.31 15.32
CA ASN A 289 1.62 1.06 16.53
C ASN A 289 0.10 1.01 16.28
N ALA A 290 -0.34 1.01 15.02
CA ALA A 290 -1.76 1.07 14.71
C ALA A 290 -2.51 -0.24 15.02
N ILE A 291 -1.88 -1.39 14.74
CA ILE A 291 -2.45 -2.71 15.03
C ILE A 291 -2.05 -3.12 16.45
N SER A 292 -3.01 -3.54 17.27
CA SER A 292 -2.75 -4.02 18.63
C SER A 292 -1.87 -5.27 18.65
N ARG A 293 -1.32 -5.63 19.82
CA ARG A 293 -0.58 -6.90 19.94
C ARG A 293 -1.53 -8.09 19.93
N TYR A 294 -1.13 -9.18 19.27
CA TYR A 294 -1.90 -10.42 19.29
C TYR A 294 -2.05 -10.99 20.71
N HIS A 295 -3.26 -11.44 21.04
CA HIS A 295 -3.59 -11.99 22.36
C HIS A 295 -4.05 -13.45 22.32
N GLY A 296 -3.96 -14.09 21.16
CA GLY A 296 -4.46 -15.44 20.90
C GLY A 296 -5.82 -15.44 20.20
N TYR A 297 -6.13 -16.56 19.56
CA TYR A 297 -7.39 -16.78 18.85
C TYR A 297 -8.61 -16.64 19.78
N ASP A 298 -9.60 -15.87 19.36
CA ASP A 298 -10.90 -15.72 20.02
C ASP A 298 -12.03 -16.19 19.11
N SER A 299 -12.65 -17.31 19.46
CA SER A 299 -13.76 -17.89 18.71
C SER A 299 -15.06 -17.06 18.73
N ASN A 300 -15.11 -15.97 19.49
CA ASN A 300 -16.24 -15.02 19.50
C ASN A 300 -16.06 -13.86 18.51
N VAL A 301 -14.87 -13.72 17.90
CA VAL A 301 -14.60 -12.71 16.88
C VAL A 301 -15.14 -13.21 15.53
N ASP A 302 -15.84 -12.32 14.83
CA ASP A 302 -16.32 -12.57 13.46
C ASP A 302 -15.28 -12.05 12.44
N PRO A 303 -14.57 -12.94 11.72
CA PRO A 303 -13.55 -12.57 10.75
C PRO A 303 -14.14 -12.12 9.40
N SER A 304 -15.46 -12.17 9.20
CA SER A 304 -16.09 -11.86 7.91
C SER A 304 -15.73 -10.44 7.43
N ILE A 305 -15.58 -10.25 6.12
CA ILE A 305 -15.17 -8.95 5.57
C ILE A 305 -16.28 -7.91 5.73
N ALA A 306 -15.92 -6.71 6.15
CA ALA A 306 -16.82 -5.57 6.20
C ALA A 306 -17.03 -4.96 4.81
N ASN A 307 -18.26 -4.58 4.51
CA ASN A 307 -18.62 -3.96 3.24
C ASN A 307 -17.92 -2.61 3.05
N GLU A 308 -17.80 -1.82 4.12
CA GLU A 308 -17.04 -0.57 4.14
C GLU A 308 -15.55 -0.78 3.86
N PHE A 309 -14.98 -1.91 4.32
CA PHE A 309 -13.59 -2.27 4.05
C PHE A 309 -13.39 -2.61 2.56
N SER A 310 -14.11 -3.59 2.03
CA SER A 310 -13.90 -4.09 0.65
C SER A 310 -14.34 -3.10 -0.44
N THR A 311 -15.34 -2.26 -0.14
CA THR A 311 -15.98 -1.41 -1.13
C THR A 311 -15.51 0.04 -1.08
N ALA A 312 -14.91 0.47 0.04
CA ALA A 312 -14.36 1.82 0.18
C ALA A 312 -12.92 1.79 0.71
N ALA A 313 -12.70 1.50 1.99
CA ALA A 313 -11.43 1.80 2.65
C ALA A 313 -10.22 1.10 1.98
N TYR A 314 -10.32 -0.19 1.67
CA TYR A 314 -9.21 -0.96 1.09
C TYR A 314 -8.98 -0.69 -0.41
N ARG A 315 -9.79 0.17 -1.03
CA ARG A 315 -9.60 0.66 -2.41
C ARG A 315 -8.70 1.89 -2.50
N PHE A 316 -8.03 2.27 -1.41
CA PHE A 316 -7.03 3.34 -1.40
C PHE A 316 -5.92 3.09 -2.42
N GLY A 317 -5.55 1.83 -2.66
CA GLY A 317 -4.45 1.48 -3.59
C GLY A 317 -4.68 1.95 -5.03
N HIS A 318 -5.93 2.25 -5.41
CA HIS A 318 -6.25 2.80 -6.74
C HIS A 318 -5.68 4.20 -7.00
N THR A 319 -5.41 4.98 -5.96
CA THR A 319 -4.84 6.33 -6.08
C THR A 319 -3.31 6.28 -6.21
N MET A 320 -2.70 5.17 -5.76
CA MET A 320 -1.25 4.98 -5.69
C MET A 320 -0.60 4.55 -7.02
N LEU A 321 -1.40 4.26 -8.04
CA LEU A 321 -0.94 3.68 -9.30
C LEU A 321 -0.08 4.66 -10.10
N SER A 322 1.10 4.20 -10.54
CA SER A 322 1.99 4.92 -11.45
C SER A 322 1.60 4.69 -12.92
N SER A 323 1.58 5.75 -13.74
CA SER A 323 1.29 5.64 -15.19
C SER A 323 2.30 4.79 -15.97
N GLU A 324 3.50 4.58 -15.42
CA GLU A 324 4.55 3.75 -16.01
C GLU A 324 5.16 2.85 -14.92
N LEU A 325 5.23 1.55 -15.20
CA LEU A 325 5.91 0.56 -14.38
C LEU A 325 7.37 0.44 -14.86
N LEU A 326 8.31 0.72 -13.95
CA LEU A 326 9.72 0.60 -14.27
C LEU A 326 10.12 -0.87 -14.49
N ARG A 327 11.02 -1.09 -15.46
CA ARG A 327 11.71 -2.39 -15.62
C ARG A 327 13.21 -2.16 -15.61
N LEU A 328 13.89 -2.71 -14.60
CA LEU A 328 15.30 -2.43 -14.34
C LEU A 328 16.19 -3.68 -14.47
N ASP A 329 17.37 -3.49 -15.07
CA ASP A 329 18.44 -4.50 -15.13
C ASP A 329 19.15 -4.65 -13.77
N GLU A 330 20.11 -5.59 -13.66
CA GLU A 330 20.86 -5.82 -12.42
C GLU A 330 21.76 -4.64 -11.99
N ASN A 331 21.95 -3.63 -12.84
CA ASN A 331 22.74 -2.45 -12.56
C ASN A 331 21.86 -1.21 -12.27
N GLY A 332 20.53 -1.37 -12.25
CA GLY A 332 19.57 -0.29 -12.07
C GLY A 332 19.31 0.55 -13.33
N ASN A 333 19.77 0.13 -14.51
CA ASN A 333 19.39 0.83 -15.74
C ASN A 333 18.04 0.30 -16.25
N VAL A 334 17.36 1.10 -17.07
CA VAL A 334 16.19 0.61 -17.83
C VAL A 334 16.59 -0.65 -18.61
N ALA A 335 15.82 -1.73 -18.42
CA ALA A 335 16.03 -3.01 -19.06
C ALA A 335 15.84 -2.95 -20.59
N ASP A 336 16.31 -3.96 -21.31
CA ASP A 336 16.30 -4.00 -22.78
C ASP A 336 14.87 -3.93 -23.37
N GLU A 337 13.88 -4.44 -22.63
CA GLU A 337 12.47 -4.38 -22.96
C GLU A 337 11.81 -3.00 -22.72
N GLY A 338 12.53 -2.04 -22.10
CA GLY A 338 12.05 -0.70 -21.77
C GLY A 338 11.05 -0.69 -20.61
N ASN A 339 10.61 0.47 -20.11
CA ASN A 339 9.53 0.52 -19.12
C ASN A 339 8.17 0.14 -19.72
N LEU A 340 7.21 -0.20 -18.87
CA LEU A 340 5.87 -0.66 -19.28
C LEU A 340 4.82 0.36 -18.86
N ALA A 341 4.19 1.03 -19.83
CA ALA A 341 3.03 1.90 -19.54
C ALA A 341 1.92 1.07 -18.87
N LEU A 342 1.27 1.60 -17.83
CA LEU A 342 0.26 0.89 -17.05
C LEU A 342 -0.88 0.36 -17.94
N LEU A 343 -1.33 1.17 -18.90
CA LEU A 343 -2.33 0.78 -19.89
C LEU A 343 -1.99 -0.49 -20.69
N ASN A 344 -0.70 -0.72 -20.95
CA ASN A 344 -0.22 -1.88 -21.69
C ASN A 344 0.06 -3.09 -20.78
N ALA A 345 0.03 -2.89 -19.46
CA ALA A 345 0.25 -3.94 -18.47
C ALA A 345 -1.01 -4.76 -18.19
N PHE A 346 -2.20 -4.20 -18.46
CA PHE A 346 -3.47 -4.85 -18.17
C PHE A 346 -3.79 -6.01 -19.12
N PHE A 347 -4.21 -7.15 -18.55
CA PHE A 347 -4.62 -8.37 -19.29
C PHE A 347 -3.63 -8.81 -20.38
N ASN A 348 -2.34 -8.58 -20.16
CA ASN A 348 -1.28 -8.84 -21.13
C ASN A 348 -0.29 -9.88 -20.60
N PRO A 349 -0.67 -11.18 -20.51
CA PRO A 349 0.20 -12.23 -19.99
C PRO A 349 1.48 -12.41 -20.81
N SER A 350 1.52 -11.88 -22.05
CA SER A 350 2.71 -11.92 -22.90
C SER A 350 3.87 -11.10 -22.34
N GLU A 351 3.63 -10.05 -21.55
CA GLU A 351 4.72 -9.29 -20.93
C GLU A 351 5.52 -10.16 -19.95
N VAL A 352 4.82 -10.89 -19.08
CA VAL A 352 5.46 -11.80 -18.12
C VAL A 352 6.00 -13.05 -18.81
N ALA A 353 5.26 -13.61 -19.78
CA ALA A 353 5.69 -14.81 -20.49
C ALA A 353 6.99 -14.62 -21.29
N ASN A 354 7.17 -13.45 -21.91
CA ASN A 354 8.32 -13.17 -22.76
C ASN A 354 9.53 -12.61 -22.00
N ASN A 355 9.29 -11.81 -20.96
CA ASN A 355 10.35 -11.06 -20.28
C ASN A 355 10.65 -11.60 -18.87
N GLY A 356 9.81 -12.48 -18.32
CA GLY A 356 9.90 -12.92 -16.93
C GLY A 356 9.42 -11.85 -15.96
N VAL A 357 9.80 -12.00 -14.69
CA VAL A 357 9.33 -11.13 -13.58
C VAL A 357 10.44 -10.24 -13.01
N ASP A 358 11.71 -10.60 -13.21
CA ASP A 358 12.83 -10.03 -12.45
C ASP A 358 13.01 -8.51 -12.67
N SER A 359 12.94 -8.03 -13.91
CA SER A 359 13.14 -6.60 -14.21
C SER A 359 12.01 -5.73 -13.65
N LEU A 360 10.78 -6.24 -13.72
CA LEU A 360 9.59 -5.59 -13.18
C LEU A 360 9.63 -5.57 -11.65
N LEU A 361 9.96 -6.68 -10.98
CA LEU A 361 10.12 -6.72 -9.53
C LEU A 361 11.20 -5.74 -9.03
N ARG A 362 12.33 -5.60 -9.74
CA ARG A 362 13.32 -4.55 -9.42
C ARG A 362 12.74 -3.14 -9.56
N GLY A 363 11.95 -2.88 -10.59
CA GLY A 363 11.33 -1.57 -10.79
C GLY A 363 10.31 -1.23 -9.70
N LEU A 364 9.44 -2.18 -9.37
CA LEU A 364 8.37 -2.02 -8.37
C LEU A 364 8.92 -1.71 -6.97
N THR A 365 10.08 -2.27 -6.62
CA THR A 365 10.73 -2.03 -5.32
C THR A 365 11.50 -0.72 -5.25
N VAL A 366 11.62 0.04 -6.35
CA VAL A 366 12.41 1.28 -6.38
C VAL A 366 11.55 2.50 -6.73
N ASN A 367 10.60 2.34 -7.66
CA ASN A 367 9.74 3.44 -8.06
C ASN A 367 8.81 3.85 -6.91
N LEU A 368 8.65 5.17 -6.70
CA LEU A 368 7.68 5.65 -5.74
C LEU A 368 6.27 5.51 -6.31
N ALA A 369 5.36 5.03 -5.47
CA ALA A 369 3.94 5.08 -5.76
C ALA A 369 3.44 6.53 -5.79
N GLN A 370 2.26 6.74 -6.37
CA GLN A 370 1.52 7.99 -6.17
C GLN A 370 0.96 8.06 -4.75
N GLU A 371 0.53 9.26 -4.35
CA GLU A 371 -0.02 9.51 -3.02
C GLU A 371 -1.37 8.81 -2.76
N ILE A 372 -1.68 8.56 -1.49
CA ILE A 372 -3.04 8.25 -1.03
C ILE A 372 -3.79 9.57 -0.83
N ASP A 373 -4.42 10.03 -1.89
CA ASP A 373 -5.24 11.25 -1.90
C ASP A 373 -6.49 11.05 -2.78
N ASN A 374 -7.22 12.11 -3.10
CA ASN A 374 -8.37 11.98 -4.00
C ASN A 374 -7.99 11.83 -5.48
N GLN A 375 -6.71 11.94 -5.87
CA GLN A 375 -6.28 11.95 -7.27
C GLN A 375 -6.03 10.54 -7.81
N VAL A 376 -6.30 10.37 -9.09
CA VAL A 376 -6.12 9.09 -9.79
C VAL A 376 -5.53 9.35 -11.17
N VAL A 377 -4.49 8.60 -11.52
CA VAL A 377 -3.83 8.74 -12.84
C VAL A 377 -4.79 8.48 -13.99
N ASP A 378 -4.63 9.23 -15.08
CA ASP A 378 -5.53 9.17 -16.23
C ASP A 378 -5.62 7.76 -16.85
N ASP A 379 -4.55 6.96 -16.75
CA ASP A 379 -4.48 5.56 -17.19
C ASP A 379 -5.64 4.70 -16.64
N VAL A 380 -6.11 4.96 -15.42
CA VAL A 380 -7.25 4.24 -14.82
C VAL A 380 -8.47 5.13 -14.56
N ARG A 381 -8.31 6.45 -14.60
CA ARG A 381 -9.44 7.40 -14.46
C ARG A 381 -10.19 7.65 -15.76
N ASN A 382 -9.53 7.54 -16.91
CA ASN A 382 -10.16 7.75 -18.23
C ASN A 382 -9.95 6.58 -19.19
N PHE A 383 -8.95 5.74 -18.93
CA PHE A 383 -8.50 4.74 -19.88
C PHE A 383 -8.47 3.33 -19.29
N LEU A 384 -9.17 3.10 -18.17
CA LEU A 384 -9.17 1.79 -17.51
C LEU A 384 -9.60 0.73 -18.53
N PHE A 385 -8.66 -0.16 -18.87
CA PHE A 385 -8.80 -1.23 -19.86
C PHE A 385 -9.08 -0.81 -21.32
N GLY A 386 -8.87 0.46 -21.68
CA GLY A 386 -8.94 0.90 -23.07
C GLY A 386 -9.38 2.35 -23.25
N PRO A 387 -9.57 2.82 -24.50
CA PRO A 387 -10.08 4.16 -24.76
C PRO A 387 -11.57 4.31 -24.42
N PRO A 388 -12.01 5.50 -23.94
CA PRO A 388 -13.44 5.83 -23.80
C PRO A 388 -14.23 5.51 -25.07
N GLY A 389 -15.42 4.93 -24.92
CA GLY A 389 -16.27 4.50 -26.03
C GLY A 389 -15.79 3.24 -26.77
N ALA A 390 -14.65 2.68 -26.38
CA ALA A 390 -14.07 1.44 -26.92
C ALA A 390 -13.64 0.48 -25.80
N GLY A 391 -14.39 0.47 -24.68
CA GLY A 391 -14.14 -0.37 -23.51
C GLY A 391 -13.36 0.29 -22.37
N GLY A 392 -12.96 1.56 -22.51
CA GLY A 392 -12.36 2.34 -21.42
C GLY A 392 -13.37 2.73 -20.35
N PHE A 393 -12.96 2.66 -19.08
CA PHE A 393 -13.75 3.06 -17.91
C PHE A 393 -13.04 4.13 -17.07
N ASP A 394 -13.75 4.61 -16.05
CA ASP A 394 -13.23 5.46 -14.99
C ASP A 394 -13.29 4.73 -13.64
N LEU A 395 -12.13 4.32 -13.12
CA LEU A 395 -12.01 3.57 -11.88
C LEU A 395 -12.52 4.35 -10.66
N ALA A 396 -12.28 5.65 -10.59
CA ALA A 396 -12.74 6.49 -9.48
C ALA A 396 -14.28 6.55 -9.47
N SER A 397 -14.88 6.73 -10.66
CA SER A 397 -16.33 6.72 -10.80
C SER A 397 -16.94 5.35 -10.45
N LEU A 398 -16.29 4.25 -10.85
CA LEU A 398 -16.72 2.90 -10.49
C LEU A 398 -16.66 2.66 -8.98
N ASN A 399 -15.64 3.14 -8.27
CA ASN A 399 -15.55 3.02 -6.81
C ASN A 399 -16.71 3.73 -6.11
N ILE A 400 -16.98 4.98 -6.50
CA ILE A 400 -18.09 5.77 -5.95
C ILE A 400 -19.42 5.07 -6.22
N GLN A 401 -19.65 4.67 -7.47
CA GLN A 401 -20.91 4.05 -7.87
C GLN A 401 -21.11 2.67 -7.21
N ARG A 402 -20.03 1.89 -7.01
CA ARG A 402 -20.06 0.62 -6.28
C ARG A 402 -20.40 0.81 -4.81
N GLY A 403 -19.89 1.87 -4.16
CA GLY A 403 -20.30 2.25 -2.81
C GLY A 403 -21.81 2.52 -2.71
N ARG A 404 -22.38 3.22 -3.70
CA ARG A 404 -23.83 3.48 -3.80
C ARG A 404 -24.63 2.21 -4.06
N ASP A 405 -24.14 1.31 -4.92
CA ASP A 405 -24.73 0.00 -5.18
C ASP A 405 -24.80 -0.86 -3.91
N HIS A 406 -23.73 -0.86 -3.13
CA HIS A 406 -23.62 -1.61 -1.87
C HIS A 406 -24.39 -0.97 -0.71
N GLY A 407 -25.00 0.21 -0.92
CA GLY A 407 -25.73 0.91 0.12
C GLY A 407 -24.82 1.29 1.28
N LEU A 408 -23.57 1.68 1.01
CA LEU A 408 -22.71 2.24 2.03
C LEU A 408 -23.33 3.53 2.58
N SER A 409 -23.26 3.71 3.90
CA SER A 409 -23.60 4.98 4.53
C SER A 409 -22.69 6.10 4.01
N ASP A 410 -23.17 7.35 4.10
CA ASP A 410 -22.31 8.51 3.84
C ASP A 410 -21.13 8.54 4.83
N TYR A 411 -20.11 9.32 4.47
CA TYR A 411 -18.89 9.49 5.25
C TYR A 411 -19.16 9.85 6.72
N ASN A 412 -20.04 10.81 6.98
CA ASN A 412 -20.31 11.30 8.34
C ASN A 412 -21.09 10.27 9.17
N SER A 413 -22.10 9.64 8.58
CA SER A 413 -22.85 8.54 9.22
C SER A 413 -21.94 7.36 9.55
N THR A 414 -20.97 7.05 8.66
CA THR A 414 -19.99 5.98 8.89
C THR A 414 -19.04 6.34 10.03
N ARG A 415 -18.51 7.57 10.08
CA ARG A 415 -17.70 8.08 11.20
C ARG A 415 -18.40 7.89 12.54
N VAL A 416 -19.66 8.31 12.64
CA VAL A 416 -20.46 8.16 13.86
C VAL A 416 -20.68 6.69 14.22
N ALA A 417 -20.90 5.81 13.24
CA ALA A 417 -21.06 4.38 13.48
C ALA A 417 -19.77 3.72 14.04
N LEU A 418 -18.61 4.19 13.60
CA LEU A 418 -17.29 3.79 14.11
C LEU A 418 -16.96 4.42 15.48
N GLY A 419 -17.80 5.33 15.99
CA GLY A 419 -17.58 6.04 17.25
C GLY A 419 -16.64 7.24 17.14
N LEU A 420 -16.36 7.70 15.91
CA LEU A 420 -15.62 8.93 15.64
C LEU A 420 -16.56 10.15 15.69
N ASP A 421 -15.99 11.34 15.89
CA ASP A 421 -16.75 12.57 15.85
C ASP A 421 -17.18 12.87 14.40
N ALA A 422 -18.44 13.31 14.22
CA ALA A 422 -18.90 13.82 12.94
C ALA A 422 -18.19 15.14 12.63
N VAL A 423 -17.85 15.36 11.36
CA VAL A 423 -17.33 16.65 10.90
C VAL A 423 -18.49 17.63 10.72
N GLU A 424 -18.26 18.92 10.98
CA GLU A 424 -19.28 19.97 10.82
C GLU A 424 -19.04 20.82 9.56
N ASP A 425 -17.78 20.98 9.16
CA ASP A 425 -17.34 21.76 8.00
C ASP A 425 -16.35 20.97 7.12
N PHE A 426 -16.26 21.31 5.83
CA PHE A 426 -15.32 20.64 4.89
C PHE A 426 -13.85 20.82 5.29
N SER A 427 -13.51 21.90 5.99
CA SER A 427 -12.17 22.13 6.54
C SER A 427 -11.83 21.25 7.73
N ASP A 428 -12.80 20.55 8.32
CA ASP A 428 -12.54 19.56 9.38
C ASP A 428 -12.09 18.22 8.77
N ILE A 429 -12.25 18.03 7.45
CA ILE A 429 -11.82 16.84 6.72
C ILE A 429 -10.36 17.00 6.28
N THR A 430 -10.03 18.15 5.70
CA THR A 430 -8.73 18.39 5.07
C THR A 430 -8.20 19.79 5.34
N SER A 431 -6.89 19.87 5.55
CA SER A 431 -6.13 21.11 5.64
C SER A 431 -5.90 21.79 4.28
N ASP A 432 -6.13 21.07 3.16
CA ASP A 432 -6.04 21.65 1.82
C ASP A 432 -7.33 22.44 1.48
N PRO A 433 -7.26 23.79 1.41
CA PRO A 433 -8.43 24.62 1.15
C PRO A 433 -9.02 24.39 -0.25
N ASP A 434 -8.23 23.93 -1.22
CA ASP A 434 -8.69 23.68 -2.59
C ASP A 434 -9.44 22.33 -2.68
N VAL A 435 -9.03 21.32 -1.90
CA VAL A 435 -9.82 20.07 -1.75
C VAL A 435 -11.12 20.35 -1.02
N ALA A 436 -11.08 21.05 0.12
CA ALA A 436 -12.28 21.42 0.88
C ALA A 436 -13.30 22.20 0.02
N ALA A 437 -12.84 23.18 -0.77
CA ALA A 437 -13.70 23.96 -1.65
C ALA A 437 -14.33 23.12 -2.78
N ARG A 438 -13.61 22.14 -3.32
CA ARG A 438 -14.14 21.22 -4.35
C ARG A 438 -15.16 20.24 -3.77
N LEU A 439 -14.94 19.74 -2.55
CA LEU A 439 -15.93 18.94 -1.82
C LEU A 439 -17.20 19.75 -1.56
N GLU A 440 -17.08 21.00 -1.10
CA GLU A 440 -18.21 21.91 -0.90
C GLU A 440 -18.98 22.16 -2.20
N GLN A 441 -18.26 22.40 -3.30
CA GLN A 441 -18.86 22.58 -4.62
C GLN A 441 -19.69 21.38 -5.06
N LEU A 442 -19.20 20.16 -4.83
CA LEU A 442 -19.84 18.92 -5.27
C LEU A 442 -21.01 18.52 -4.37
N TYR A 443 -20.80 18.47 -3.06
CA TYR A 443 -21.76 17.86 -2.13
C TYR A 443 -22.67 18.86 -1.43
N GLY A 444 -22.24 20.12 -1.30
CA GLY A 444 -22.95 21.20 -0.60
C GLY A 444 -23.06 21.03 0.92
N THR A 445 -23.04 19.80 1.43
CA THR A 445 -23.02 19.44 2.86
C THR A 445 -22.14 18.22 3.08
N VAL A 446 -21.50 18.14 4.25
CA VAL A 446 -20.63 17.02 4.66
C VAL A 446 -21.38 15.69 4.82
N ASP A 447 -22.69 15.75 5.09
CA ASP A 447 -23.56 14.57 5.29
C ASP A 447 -23.93 13.83 3.98
N ASN A 448 -23.42 14.28 2.84
CA ASN A 448 -23.71 13.66 1.53
C ASN A 448 -22.48 13.01 0.89
N ILE A 449 -21.30 13.12 1.51
CA ILE A 449 -20.04 12.65 0.93
C ILE A 449 -20.03 11.12 0.85
N ASP A 450 -19.75 10.57 -0.33
CA ASP A 450 -19.56 9.12 -0.51
C ASP A 450 -18.33 8.67 0.31
N LEU A 451 -18.43 7.56 1.05
CA LEU A 451 -17.40 7.12 2.01
C LEU A 451 -15.99 7.06 1.40
N TRP A 452 -15.85 6.54 0.17
CA TRP A 452 -14.56 6.45 -0.51
C TRP A 452 -13.92 7.84 -0.74
N VAL A 453 -14.74 8.83 -1.09
CA VAL A 453 -14.28 10.20 -1.34
C VAL A 453 -13.89 10.90 -0.04
N GLY A 454 -14.72 10.76 0.99
CA GLY A 454 -14.48 11.39 2.30
C GLY A 454 -13.24 10.83 2.99
N GLY A 455 -13.08 9.50 3.03
CA GLY A 455 -11.93 8.87 3.67
C GLY A 455 -10.59 9.14 2.97
N LEU A 456 -10.58 9.29 1.63
CA LEU A 456 -9.39 9.72 0.88
C LEU A 456 -9.07 11.21 1.02
N ALA A 457 -10.06 12.02 1.40
CA ALA A 457 -9.87 13.45 1.58
C ALA A 457 -9.30 13.80 2.96
N GLU A 458 -9.37 12.89 3.93
CA GLU A 458 -8.86 13.15 5.28
C GLU A 458 -7.36 13.44 5.27
N ASP A 459 -6.93 14.44 6.05
CA ASP A 459 -5.50 14.61 6.35
C ASP A 459 -4.94 13.32 6.97
N HIS A 460 -3.74 12.92 6.54
CA HIS A 460 -3.11 11.72 7.08
C HIS A 460 -2.77 11.87 8.55
N LEU A 461 -3.00 10.80 9.31
CA LEU A 461 -2.57 10.74 10.70
C LEU A 461 -1.04 10.77 10.79
N PRO A 462 -0.46 11.37 11.85
CA PRO A 462 0.98 11.36 12.06
C PRO A 462 1.54 9.94 12.01
N GLY A 463 2.58 9.73 11.20
CA GLY A 463 3.17 8.39 11.07
C GLY A 463 2.35 7.41 10.22
N SER A 464 1.34 7.86 9.48
CA SER A 464 0.48 7.02 8.62
C SER A 464 0.30 7.66 7.25
N SER A 465 -0.06 6.85 6.23
CA SER A 465 -0.54 7.32 4.93
C SER A 465 -2.08 7.42 4.85
N MET A 466 -2.76 7.45 6.00
CA MET A 466 -4.22 7.32 6.09
C MET A 466 -4.82 8.31 7.08
N GLY A 467 -6.02 8.79 6.75
CA GLY A 467 -6.87 9.52 7.68
C GLY A 467 -7.52 8.66 8.76
N GLU A 468 -8.22 9.30 9.70
CA GLU A 468 -8.84 8.68 10.86
C GLU A 468 -9.90 7.62 10.52
N THR A 469 -10.79 7.90 9.56
CA THR A 469 -11.90 7.00 9.20
C THR A 469 -11.40 5.72 8.56
N PHE A 470 -10.52 5.83 7.57
CA PHE A 470 -9.96 4.65 6.91
C PHE A 470 -9.03 3.87 7.83
N THR A 471 -8.27 4.55 8.69
CA THR A 471 -7.50 3.87 9.75
C THR A 471 -8.41 3.04 10.63
N ALA A 472 -9.53 3.58 11.11
CA ALA A 472 -10.48 2.84 11.96
C ALA A 472 -11.07 1.61 11.25
N ILE A 473 -11.45 1.73 9.97
CA ILE A 473 -12.00 0.60 9.19
C ILE A 473 -10.95 -0.49 8.95
N ILE A 474 -9.73 -0.10 8.56
CA ILE A 474 -8.66 -1.04 8.23
C ILE A 474 -8.16 -1.75 9.49
N VAL A 475 -7.97 -1.02 10.61
CA VAL A 475 -7.58 -1.62 11.90
C VAL A 475 -8.65 -2.62 12.36
N ASP A 476 -9.94 -2.24 12.37
CA ASP A 476 -11.02 -3.17 12.73
C ASP A 476 -10.98 -4.45 11.89
N GLN A 477 -10.88 -4.32 10.57
CA GLN A 477 -10.89 -5.48 9.69
C GLN A 477 -9.71 -6.40 9.94
N PHE A 478 -8.47 -5.88 9.92
CA PHE A 478 -7.29 -6.72 10.06
C PHE A 478 -7.18 -7.33 11.47
N GLU A 479 -7.59 -6.62 12.52
CA GLU A 479 -7.64 -7.21 13.86
C GLU A 479 -8.66 -8.36 13.94
N ARG A 480 -9.84 -8.24 13.32
CA ARG A 480 -10.81 -9.34 13.25
C ARG A 480 -10.31 -10.52 12.41
N LEU A 481 -9.61 -10.27 11.31
CA LEU A 481 -8.96 -11.31 10.51
C LEU A 481 -7.93 -12.08 11.32
N ARG A 482 -7.11 -11.39 12.12
CA ARG A 482 -6.09 -12.00 12.96
C ARG A 482 -6.68 -12.77 14.14
N ASP A 483 -7.55 -12.11 14.91
CA ASP A 483 -8.03 -12.61 16.19
C ASP A 483 -9.11 -13.68 16.00
N GLY A 484 -9.86 -13.62 14.89
CA GLY A 484 -10.89 -14.59 14.50
C GLY A 484 -10.38 -15.76 13.66
N ASP A 485 -9.09 -15.81 13.29
CA ASP A 485 -8.50 -16.92 12.53
C ASP A 485 -7.85 -17.96 13.46
N ARG A 486 -8.43 -19.16 13.51
CA ARG A 486 -7.88 -20.30 14.25
C ARG A 486 -6.55 -20.79 13.67
N PHE A 487 -6.29 -20.51 12.40
CA PHE A 487 -5.07 -20.88 11.67
C PHE A 487 -4.06 -19.73 11.58
N TRP A 488 -4.26 -18.64 12.33
CA TRP A 488 -3.28 -17.56 12.49
C TRP A 488 -1.90 -18.12 12.87
N TYR A 489 -0.85 -17.64 12.21
CA TYR A 489 0.46 -18.29 12.28
C TYR A 489 1.05 -18.34 13.69
N GLU A 490 0.84 -17.32 14.54
CA GLU A 490 1.31 -17.33 15.94
C GLU A 490 0.54 -18.34 16.81
N ASN A 491 -0.64 -18.79 16.37
CA ASN A 491 -1.41 -19.85 17.02
C ASN A 491 -0.96 -21.26 16.55
N ILE A 492 -0.45 -21.37 15.33
CA ILE A 492 -0.04 -22.64 14.71
C ILE A 492 1.44 -22.97 14.96
N PHE A 493 2.31 -21.98 14.85
CA PHE A 493 3.76 -22.14 14.93
C PHE A 493 4.30 -21.69 16.29
N SER A 494 5.43 -22.25 16.70
CA SER A 494 6.10 -21.83 17.94
C SER A 494 7.62 -22.02 17.85
N GLY A 495 8.36 -21.41 18.78
CA GLY A 495 9.81 -21.52 18.84
C GLY A 495 10.48 -20.99 17.57
N LYS A 496 11.46 -21.75 17.06
CA LYS A 496 12.25 -21.31 15.90
C LYS A 496 11.47 -21.17 14.60
N ALA A 497 10.46 -22.03 14.38
CA ALA A 497 9.64 -21.93 13.18
C ALA A 497 8.85 -20.61 13.18
N LEU A 498 8.29 -20.25 14.34
CA LEU A 498 7.61 -18.97 14.52
C LEU A 498 8.57 -17.78 14.36
N GLU A 499 9.74 -17.83 15.00
CA GLU A 499 10.78 -16.79 14.88
C GLU A 499 11.19 -16.60 13.41
N LYS A 500 11.37 -17.69 12.67
CA LYS A 500 11.73 -17.64 11.26
C LYS A 500 10.62 -17.05 10.39
N ILE A 501 9.38 -17.48 10.56
CA ILE A 501 8.22 -16.93 9.83
C ILE A 501 8.05 -15.45 10.14
N SER A 502 8.14 -15.06 11.42
CA SER A 502 7.95 -13.67 11.85
C SER A 502 8.99 -12.73 11.27
N ASN A 503 10.20 -13.24 11.01
CA ASN A 503 11.33 -12.48 10.46
C ASN A 503 11.47 -12.62 8.93
N THR A 504 10.62 -13.40 8.24
CA THR A 504 10.63 -13.45 6.78
C THR A 504 10.03 -12.16 6.24
N THR A 505 10.79 -11.47 5.39
CA THR A 505 10.33 -10.26 4.68
C THR A 505 9.86 -10.57 3.26
N LEU A 506 9.12 -9.64 2.65
CA LEU A 506 8.82 -9.73 1.21
C LEU A 506 10.10 -9.68 0.36
N ALA A 507 11.13 -8.95 0.82
CA ALA A 507 12.44 -8.94 0.19
C ALA A 507 13.04 -10.35 0.12
N ASP A 508 13.02 -11.09 1.24
CA ASP A 508 13.50 -12.47 1.31
C ASP A 508 12.76 -13.37 0.31
N VAL A 509 11.43 -13.29 0.25
CA VAL A 509 10.62 -14.11 -0.64
C VAL A 509 10.94 -13.81 -2.11
N ILE A 510 11.10 -12.54 -2.48
CA ILE A 510 11.50 -12.16 -3.84
C ILE A 510 12.90 -12.71 -4.18
N GLU A 511 13.88 -12.54 -3.30
CA GLU A 511 15.26 -12.99 -3.55
C GLU A 511 15.40 -14.53 -3.58
N ARG A 512 14.61 -15.26 -2.78
CA ARG A 512 14.57 -16.73 -2.81
C ARG A 512 14.01 -17.29 -4.12
N ASN A 513 13.16 -16.52 -4.82
CA ASN A 513 12.33 -17.00 -5.94
C ASN A 513 12.57 -16.26 -7.28
N SER A 514 13.63 -15.46 -7.37
CA SER A 514 14.01 -14.73 -8.59
C SER A 514 15.53 -14.58 -8.71
N ASN A 515 16.02 -13.90 -9.75
CA ASN A 515 17.42 -13.44 -9.81
C ASN A 515 17.57 -11.98 -9.35
N VAL A 516 16.61 -11.45 -8.61
CA VAL A 516 16.72 -10.16 -7.94
C VAL A 516 17.55 -10.35 -6.66
N SER A 517 18.40 -9.38 -6.34
CA SER A 517 19.29 -9.43 -5.16
C SER A 517 19.66 -8.03 -4.72
N GLY A 518 19.97 -7.85 -3.45
CA GLY A 518 20.35 -6.55 -2.88
C GLY A 518 19.15 -5.62 -2.70
N LEU A 519 17.97 -6.19 -2.46
CA LEU A 519 16.80 -5.40 -2.11
C LEU A 519 17.02 -4.71 -0.74
N GLN A 520 16.35 -3.58 -0.55
CA GLN A 520 16.23 -2.98 0.77
C GLN A 520 15.44 -3.92 1.70
N GLU A 521 15.72 -3.82 3.00
CA GLU A 521 15.18 -4.74 4.02
C GLU A 521 13.65 -4.79 4.02
N ASN A 522 13.00 -3.63 4.00
CA ASN A 522 11.55 -3.51 3.79
C ASN A 522 11.29 -2.84 2.44
N VAL A 523 10.87 -3.65 1.46
CA VAL A 523 10.66 -3.24 0.07
C VAL A 523 9.50 -2.28 -0.13
N PHE A 524 8.60 -2.14 0.85
CA PHE A 524 7.50 -1.18 0.80
C PHE A 524 7.98 0.26 0.84
N PHE A 525 9.18 0.53 1.37
CA PHE A 525 9.81 1.85 1.32
C PHE A 525 10.92 1.89 0.29
N ALA A 526 11.14 3.08 -0.29
CA ALA A 526 12.20 3.27 -1.26
C ALA A 526 13.60 3.00 -0.65
N PRO A 527 14.59 2.54 -1.43
CA PRO A 527 15.96 2.32 -0.95
C PRO A 527 16.63 3.57 -0.35
N THR A 528 16.12 4.76 -0.62
CA THR A 528 16.58 6.03 -0.07
C THR A 528 16.09 6.31 1.35
N VAL A 529 15.18 5.48 1.88
CA VAL A 529 14.73 5.55 3.27
C VAL A 529 15.64 4.64 4.10
N MET A 530 16.43 5.25 4.97
CA MET A 530 17.20 4.50 5.96
C MET A 530 16.26 4.15 7.12
N GLN A 531 15.85 2.88 7.23
CA GLN A 531 15.01 2.40 8.32
C GLN A 531 15.86 1.80 9.44
N VAL A 532 15.46 2.02 10.69
CA VAL A 532 16.09 1.43 11.86
C VAL A 532 15.02 1.09 12.90
N ASP A 533 14.72 -0.21 13.06
CA ASP A 533 13.90 -0.68 14.18
C ASP A 533 14.77 -0.84 15.43
N LEU A 534 14.54 0.03 16.41
CA LEU A 534 15.28 0.02 17.67
C LEU A 534 14.90 -1.17 18.57
N THR A 535 13.71 -1.73 18.39
CA THR A 535 13.20 -2.90 19.12
C THR A 535 14.09 -4.11 18.87
N GLU A 536 14.43 -4.38 17.61
CA GLU A 536 15.28 -5.49 17.21
C GLU A 536 16.72 -5.34 17.71
N THR A 537 17.18 -4.10 17.84
CA THR A 537 18.52 -3.81 18.37
C THR A 537 18.59 -3.85 19.90
N HIS A 538 17.44 -3.94 20.58
CA HIS A 538 17.29 -3.90 22.04
C HIS A 538 17.96 -2.68 22.69
N THR A 539 17.85 -1.51 22.06
CA THR A 539 18.44 -0.25 22.52
C THR A 539 17.35 0.77 22.86
N ASP A 540 17.53 1.49 23.96
CA ASP A 540 16.63 2.56 24.42
C ASP A 540 17.33 3.95 24.47
N ASP A 541 18.59 4.05 24.06
CA ASP A 541 19.36 5.30 24.06
C ASP A 541 20.28 5.38 22.84
N VAL A 542 19.92 6.23 21.87
CA VAL A 542 20.62 6.34 20.59
C VAL A 542 21.03 7.77 20.27
N THR A 543 22.11 7.92 19.51
CA THR A 543 22.51 9.20 18.90
C THR A 543 22.45 9.10 17.38
N ILE A 544 21.73 10.04 16.75
CA ILE A 544 21.74 10.27 15.32
C ILE A 544 22.79 11.34 15.01
N ARG A 545 23.72 11.04 14.10
CA ARG A 545 24.77 11.99 13.71
C ARG A 545 25.29 11.74 12.30
N VAL A 546 25.88 12.78 11.72
CA VAL A 546 26.69 12.64 10.49
C VAL A 546 28.18 12.61 10.84
N ARG A 547 28.89 11.62 10.31
CA ARG A 547 30.34 11.49 10.47
C ARG A 547 31.00 11.17 9.13
N LYS A 548 31.87 12.07 8.66
CA LYS A 548 32.62 11.93 7.39
C LYS A 548 31.73 11.65 6.16
N GLY A 549 30.54 12.24 6.11
CA GLY A 549 29.59 12.03 5.00
C GLY A 549 28.70 10.80 5.14
N THR A 550 28.78 10.09 6.26
CA THR A 550 27.92 8.94 6.57
C THR A 550 26.95 9.33 7.66
N LEU A 551 25.66 9.02 7.46
CA LEU A 551 24.64 9.07 8.49
C LEU A 551 24.81 7.84 9.39
N GLU A 552 24.93 8.02 10.70
CA GLU A 552 25.12 6.96 11.68
C GLU A 552 24.03 7.05 12.76
N VAL A 553 23.41 5.92 13.08
CA VAL A 553 22.67 5.72 14.32
C VAL A 553 23.55 4.92 15.28
N VAL A 554 23.75 5.44 16.48
CA VAL A 554 24.73 4.92 17.44
C VAL A 554 24.08 4.63 18.78
N ASP A 555 24.14 3.38 19.22
CA ASP A 555 23.76 2.99 20.58
C ASP A 555 24.73 3.63 21.59
N ASN A 556 24.18 4.40 22.53
CA ASN A 556 24.94 5.14 23.52
C ASN A 556 25.49 4.27 24.66
N HIS A 557 24.87 3.12 24.94
CA HIS A 557 25.32 2.15 25.92
C HIS A 557 26.55 1.40 25.41
N THR A 558 26.46 0.84 24.21
CA THR A 558 27.53 -0.01 23.65
C THR A 558 28.56 0.76 22.84
N ARG A 559 28.23 2.01 22.43
CA ARG A 559 29.01 2.84 21.50
C ARG A 559 29.16 2.23 20.11
N ARG A 560 28.32 1.27 19.75
CA ARG A 560 28.30 0.64 18.43
C ARG A 560 27.43 1.45 17.48
N VAL A 561 27.86 1.51 16.22
CA VAL A 561 27.01 2.00 15.13
C VAL A 561 26.05 0.85 14.84
N ILE A 562 24.75 1.08 15.07
CA ILE A 562 23.71 0.07 14.84
C ILE A 562 23.27 0.09 13.38
N ALA A 563 23.23 1.27 12.76
CA ALA A 563 22.93 1.44 11.35
C ALA A 563 23.76 2.60 10.77
N SER A 564 24.15 2.49 9.51
CA SER A 564 24.81 3.58 8.79
C SER A 564 24.66 3.50 7.29
N GLN A 565 24.49 4.66 6.64
CA GLN A 565 24.39 4.77 5.20
C GLN A 565 25.07 6.05 4.69
N SER A 566 25.46 6.07 3.42
CA SER A 566 26.01 7.28 2.80
C SER A 566 24.96 8.39 2.82
N LEU A 567 25.27 9.56 3.36
CA LEU A 567 24.31 10.66 3.43
C LEU A 567 23.89 11.14 2.04
N ASP A 568 24.71 10.94 1.02
CA ASP A 568 24.35 11.31 -0.35
C ASP A 568 23.33 10.33 -0.98
N SER A 569 23.09 9.15 -0.40
CA SER A 569 22.11 8.14 -0.85
C SER A 569 20.87 8.02 0.05
N VAL A 570 20.74 8.87 1.07
CA VAL A 570 19.59 8.87 1.99
C VAL A 570 18.77 10.13 1.75
N GLU A 571 17.47 9.95 1.58
CA GLU A 571 16.50 11.05 1.52
C GLU A 571 15.82 11.25 2.88
N ARG A 572 15.51 10.16 3.57
CA ARG A 572 14.83 10.14 4.87
C ARG A 572 15.45 9.09 5.79
N LEU A 573 15.51 9.39 7.08
CA LEU A 573 15.78 8.41 8.14
C LEU A 573 14.48 8.16 8.91
N MET A 574 14.14 6.90 9.11
CA MET A 574 12.98 6.48 9.91
C MET A 574 13.48 5.61 11.06
N LEU A 575 13.15 6.00 12.29
CA LEU A 575 13.39 5.16 13.47
C LEU A 575 12.06 4.73 14.06
N THR A 576 11.93 3.44 14.29
CA THR A 576 10.75 2.86 14.92
C THR A 576 11.16 2.20 16.24
N SER A 577 10.25 2.15 17.20
CA SER A 577 10.42 1.36 18.41
C SER A 577 9.06 0.95 18.95
N SER A 578 8.81 -0.36 19.02
CA SER A 578 7.58 -0.94 19.59
C SER A 578 7.71 -1.31 21.07
N ASP A 579 8.88 -1.09 21.66
CA ASP A 579 9.18 -1.41 23.05
C ASP A 579 8.60 -0.34 23.99
N PRO A 580 7.76 -0.73 24.98
CA PRO A 580 7.24 0.22 25.95
C PRO A 580 8.37 0.64 26.90
N GLY A 581 8.73 1.93 26.92
CA GLY A 581 9.96 2.33 27.59
C GLY A 581 10.11 3.83 27.86
N ALA A 582 11.38 4.22 28.01
CA ALA A 582 11.87 5.58 28.16
C ALA A 582 13.00 5.79 27.14
N LEU A 583 12.64 5.65 25.87
CA LEU A 583 13.48 5.82 24.69
C LEU A 583 14.08 7.22 24.68
N ARG A 584 15.39 7.31 24.47
CA ARG A 584 16.13 8.57 24.38
C ARG A 584 16.78 8.68 23.01
N ILE A 585 16.30 9.63 22.22
CA ILE A 585 16.85 9.89 20.88
C ILE A 585 17.61 11.20 20.94
N HIS A 586 18.93 11.10 20.88
CA HIS A 586 19.82 12.25 20.78
C HIS A 586 20.01 12.65 19.33
N PHE A 587 19.41 13.78 18.95
CA PHE A 587 19.55 14.36 17.63
C PHE A 587 20.57 15.50 17.63
N LYS A 588 21.50 15.47 16.67
CA LYS A 588 22.46 16.56 16.41
C LYS A 588 22.18 17.13 15.03
N GLY A 589 21.88 18.43 14.97
CA GLY A 589 21.48 19.14 13.74
C GLY A 589 22.20 18.64 12.48
N ILE A 590 21.42 18.17 11.52
CA ILE A 590 21.84 17.76 10.18
C ILE A 590 21.48 18.88 9.21
N ASN A 591 22.32 19.14 8.21
CA ASN A 591 21.99 20.13 7.19
C ASN A 591 20.76 19.65 6.39
N PRO A 592 19.65 20.42 6.34
CA PRO A 592 18.42 20.00 5.64
C PRO A 592 18.66 19.68 4.16
N ALA A 593 19.55 20.42 3.49
CA ALA A 593 19.92 20.17 2.09
C ALA A 593 20.61 18.82 1.86
N LYS A 594 20.95 18.08 2.93
CA LYS A 594 21.56 16.76 2.88
C LYS A 594 20.63 15.63 3.30
N LEU A 595 19.45 15.93 3.83
CA LEU A 595 18.43 14.95 4.22
C LEU A 595 17.05 15.60 3.99
N PRO A 596 16.66 15.84 2.73
CA PRO A 596 15.52 16.69 2.42
C PRO A 596 14.17 16.05 2.76
N GLY A 597 14.09 14.73 2.90
CA GLY A 597 12.92 14.02 3.42
C GLY A 597 12.85 13.98 4.95
N GLY A 598 13.80 14.61 5.65
CA GLY A 598 13.75 14.76 7.10
C GLY A 598 13.97 13.48 7.90
N LEU A 599 13.47 13.49 9.13
CA LEU A 599 13.55 12.40 10.10
C LEU A 599 12.15 12.03 10.57
N VAL A 600 11.84 10.74 10.62
CA VAL A 600 10.62 10.21 11.20
C VAL A 600 10.97 9.37 12.42
N ILE A 601 10.28 9.61 13.54
CA ILE A 601 10.44 8.86 14.79
C ILE A 601 9.08 8.31 15.21
N GLU A 602 8.92 7.00 15.18
CA GLU A 602 7.71 6.35 15.67
C GLU A 602 8.03 5.56 16.95
N ALA A 603 7.70 6.14 18.11
CA ALA A 603 7.80 5.45 19.38
C ALA A 603 6.44 4.84 19.75
N SER A 604 6.44 3.63 20.31
CA SER A 604 5.28 3.13 21.05
C SER A 604 4.96 4.12 22.16
N ARG A 605 3.68 4.30 22.53
CA ARG A 605 3.27 5.19 23.64
C ARG A 605 3.79 4.66 24.98
N GLY A 606 5.09 4.78 25.21
CA GLY A 606 5.81 4.41 26.42
C GLY A 606 5.49 5.37 27.56
N ARG A 607 6.36 5.39 28.57
CA ARG A 607 6.32 6.42 29.61
C ARG A 607 7.68 7.08 29.65
N ASP A 608 7.70 8.37 29.38
CA ASP A 608 8.88 9.23 29.39
C ASP A 608 9.77 9.10 28.15
N ASP A 609 9.21 8.76 26.99
CA ASP A 609 9.96 8.77 25.73
C ASP A 609 10.38 10.21 25.39
N THR A 610 11.68 10.40 25.14
CA THR A 610 12.31 11.72 25.09
C THR A 610 13.10 11.94 23.81
N LEU A 611 12.70 12.95 23.03
CA LEU A 611 13.49 13.49 21.94
C LEU A 611 14.44 14.58 22.46
N ILE A 612 15.74 14.36 22.33
CA ILE A 612 16.78 15.24 22.86
C ILE A 612 17.49 15.95 21.71
N VAL A 613 17.17 17.22 21.53
CA VAL A 613 17.74 18.07 20.47
C VAL A 613 18.97 18.79 20.99
N HIS A 614 20.11 18.54 20.36
CA HIS A 614 21.35 19.24 20.65
C HIS A 614 21.55 20.41 19.69
N GLY A 615 21.59 21.63 20.23
CA GLY A 615 22.05 22.81 19.51
C GLY A 615 23.45 22.62 18.91
N THR A 616 23.70 23.33 17.82
CA THR A 616 24.95 23.33 17.07
C THR A 616 25.92 24.39 17.62
N GLN A 617 26.94 24.76 16.84
CA GLN A 617 27.84 25.88 17.19
C GLN A 617 27.47 27.16 16.41
N GLN A 618 26.33 27.15 15.73
CA GLN A 618 25.78 28.24 14.93
C GLN A 618 24.42 28.62 15.54
N ASP A 619 23.93 29.81 15.17
CA ASP A 619 22.60 30.26 15.58
C ASP A 619 21.56 29.25 15.05
N ASP A 620 20.85 28.59 15.96
CA ASP A 620 19.85 27.57 15.64
C ASP A 620 18.43 28.16 15.70
N THR A 621 17.59 27.77 14.75
CA THR A 621 16.13 28.00 14.78
C THR A 621 15.43 26.68 15.06
N ILE A 622 14.68 26.60 16.15
CA ILE A 622 13.94 25.40 16.57
C ILE A 622 12.47 25.76 16.72
N VAL A 623 11.61 25.07 15.96
CA VAL A 623 10.15 25.22 16.04
C VAL A 623 9.56 23.89 16.49
N VAL A 624 8.78 23.91 17.57
CA VAL A 624 8.07 22.73 18.08
C VAL A 624 6.57 22.92 17.82
N ASN A 625 5.99 21.99 17.09
CA ASN A 625 4.55 21.85 16.90
C ASN A 625 4.07 20.57 17.60
N GLU A 626 2.81 20.18 17.40
CA GLU A 626 2.20 19.04 18.07
C GLU A 626 2.92 17.71 17.74
N ASN A 627 3.11 17.40 16.45
CA ASN A 627 3.74 16.15 16.00
C ASN A 627 4.99 16.37 15.13
N THR A 628 5.45 17.62 15.02
CA THR A 628 6.62 17.99 14.22
C THR A 628 7.56 18.91 14.98
N LEU A 629 8.86 18.75 14.72
CA LEU A 629 9.94 19.59 15.21
C LEU A 629 10.79 20.02 14.01
N GLU A 630 10.95 21.31 13.80
CA GLU A 630 11.87 21.85 12.81
C GLU A 630 13.17 22.30 13.47
N VAL A 631 14.33 21.85 12.96
CA VAL A 631 15.66 22.31 13.40
C VAL A 631 16.43 22.86 12.20
N ASN A 632 16.58 24.18 12.13
CA ASN A 632 17.25 24.89 11.03
C ASN A 632 16.68 24.56 9.63
N GLY A 633 15.37 24.31 9.52
CA GLY A 633 14.73 23.87 8.29
C GLY A 633 14.72 22.36 8.05
N LEU A 634 15.28 21.55 8.95
CA LEU A 634 15.16 20.09 8.89
C LEU A 634 13.94 19.68 9.70
N GLU A 635 13.00 19.02 9.04
CA GLU A 635 11.81 18.49 9.67
C GLU A 635 12.08 17.16 10.37
N VAL A 636 11.52 17.04 11.58
CA VAL A 636 11.49 15.84 12.40
C VAL A 636 10.04 15.58 12.76
N GLU A 637 9.43 14.62 12.09
CA GLU A 637 8.11 14.10 12.43
C GLU A 637 8.26 13.08 13.54
N PHE A 638 7.35 13.09 14.51
CA PHE A 638 7.39 12.11 15.58
C PHE A 638 6.01 11.72 16.09
N THR A 639 5.92 10.48 16.58
CA THR A 639 4.76 9.95 17.29
C THR A 639 5.21 9.25 18.57
N GLY A 640 4.35 9.27 19.59
CA GLY A 640 4.61 8.60 20.88
C GLY A 640 5.70 9.25 21.74
N ILE A 641 6.13 10.48 21.44
CA ILE A 641 7.11 11.22 22.25
C ILE A 641 6.41 12.03 23.33
N ASP A 642 6.80 11.82 24.59
CA ASP A 642 6.24 12.52 25.75
C ASP A 642 7.00 13.82 26.08
N HIS A 643 8.31 13.83 25.84
CA HIS A 643 9.20 14.93 26.26
C HIS A 643 10.11 15.38 25.11
N ILE A 644 10.24 16.69 24.95
CA ILE A 644 11.27 17.29 24.09
C ILE A 644 12.24 18.06 24.95
N VAL A 645 13.52 17.69 24.90
CA VAL A 645 14.60 18.38 25.63
C VAL A 645 15.54 19.05 24.65
N ILE A 646 15.54 20.37 24.65
CA ILE A 646 16.45 21.21 23.86
C ILE A 646 17.62 21.60 24.76
N GLN A 647 18.85 21.24 24.37
CA GLN A 647 20.04 21.52 25.17
C GLN A 647 21.24 21.95 24.31
N ASN A 648 22.22 22.55 24.97
CA ASN A 648 23.40 23.17 24.34
C ASN A 648 23.07 24.40 23.47
N THR A 649 21.99 25.11 23.79
CA THR A 649 21.64 26.37 23.14
C THR A 649 22.61 27.50 23.51
N ASP A 650 22.77 28.44 22.60
CA ASP A 650 23.44 29.72 22.83
C ASP A 650 22.47 30.91 22.81
N ALA A 651 22.98 32.11 23.09
CA ALA A 651 22.15 33.29 23.29
C ALA A 651 21.50 33.84 22.00
N ASN A 652 21.93 33.37 20.83
CA ASN A 652 21.40 33.77 19.53
C ASN A 652 20.36 32.77 18.98
N ASP A 653 20.22 31.60 19.61
CA ASP A 653 19.25 30.59 19.19
C ASP A 653 17.81 31.09 19.42
N THR A 654 16.92 30.70 18.52
CA THR A 654 15.49 30.96 18.64
C THR A 654 14.74 29.66 18.79
N VAL A 655 14.03 29.52 19.92
CA VAL A 655 13.13 28.40 20.19
C VAL A 655 11.70 28.92 20.27
N SER A 656 10.81 28.41 19.43
CA SER A 656 9.38 28.68 19.47
C SER A 656 8.60 27.38 19.64
N VAL A 657 7.59 27.41 20.51
CA VAL A 657 6.66 26.29 20.73
C VAL A 657 5.27 26.81 20.38
N ALA A 658 4.52 26.06 19.57
CA ALA A 658 3.15 26.43 19.21
C ALA A 658 2.23 26.44 20.44
N ASP A 659 1.15 27.23 20.40
CA ASP A 659 0.31 27.52 21.57
C ASP A 659 -0.47 26.28 22.09
N ASP A 660 -0.64 25.23 21.26
CA ASP A 660 -1.48 24.05 21.53
C ASP A 660 -0.70 22.71 21.51
N VAL A 661 0.57 22.70 21.94
CA VAL A 661 1.39 21.47 22.00
C VAL A 661 1.15 20.71 23.32
N ASP A 662 0.67 19.47 23.27
CA ASP A 662 0.44 18.59 24.44
C ASP A 662 1.71 17.82 24.89
N ILE A 663 2.90 18.36 24.61
CA ILE A 663 4.20 17.71 24.87
C ILE A 663 5.03 18.57 25.83
N ASP A 664 5.69 17.91 26.79
CA ASP A 664 6.53 18.58 27.77
C ASP A 664 7.85 19.05 27.13
N VAL A 665 7.93 20.34 26.77
CA VAL A 665 9.14 20.96 26.19
C VAL A 665 10.01 21.62 27.26
N ASN A 666 11.26 21.17 27.38
CA ASN A 666 12.26 21.71 28.32
C ASN A 666 13.48 22.27 27.59
N VAL A 667 13.80 23.55 27.81
CA VAL A 667 15.00 24.22 27.27
C VAL A 667 16.07 24.37 28.36
N LEU A 668 17.23 23.75 28.15
CA LEU A 668 18.35 23.71 29.10
C LEU A 668 19.56 24.52 28.57
N ASP A 669 19.69 25.77 29.04
CA ASP A 669 20.81 26.66 28.70
C ASP A 669 22.13 26.28 29.41
N ILE A 670 23.24 26.36 28.67
CA ILE A 670 24.58 26.37 29.28
C ILE A 670 24.87 27.79 29.79
N VAL A 671 24.73 28.01 31.10
CA VAL A 671 25.32 29.19 31.77
C VAL A 671 26.85 29.13 31.61
N ARG A 672 27.41 29.75 30.56
CA ARG A 672 28.87 29.91 30.42
C ARG A 672 29.36 30.93 31.44
N HIS A 673 30.17 30.46 32.40
CA HIS A 673 30.98 31.29 33.26
C HIS A 673 32.05 31.99 32.40
N ASP A 674 31.92 33.30 32.19
CA ASP A 674 32.77 34.11 31.30
C ASP A 674 34.09 34.52 32.00
N PRO A 675 35.27 34.07 31.53
CA PRO A 675 36.54 34.51 32.07
C PRO A 675 37.36 35.15 30.95
N MET A 676 37.01 36.35 30.47
CA MET A 676 38.00 37.32 29.96
C MET A 676 37.40 38.69 29.61
N GLN A 677 37.26 39.53 30.63
CA GLN A 677 37.57 40.96 30.49
C GLN A 677 39.10 41.10 30.50
N ASP A 678 39.70 41.33 29.34
CA ASP A 678 40.85 42.24 29.14
C ASP A 678 41.20 42.33 27.64
N SER A 679 40.93 43.49 27.04
CA SER A 679 41.23 43.87 25.63
C SER A 679 42.70 44.37 25.48
N PRO A 680 43.18 45.06 24.39
CA PRO A 680 42.83 45.20 22.95
C PRO A 680 44.14 45.25 22.02
N PRO A 681 44.28 46.04 20.92
CA PRO A 681 43.67 46.01 19.57
C PRO A 681 44.67 46.09 18.36
N GLY A 682 44.16 45.96 17.12
CA GLY A 682 44.75 46.51 15.87
C GLY A 682 44.64 45.53 14.68
N ARG A 683 44.39 45.90 13.41
CA ARG A 683 44.42 47.16 12.64
C ARG A 683 43.62 46.98 11.33
N ASP A 684 43.23 48.12 10.75
CA ASP A 684 42.40 48.31 9.54
C ASP A 684 42.99 47.93 8.16
N GLN A 685 42.05 47.82 7.18
CA GLN A 685 42.05 48.35 5.79
C GLN A 685 42.38 47.41 4.58
N PRO A 686 41.93 47.67 3.31
CA PRO A 686 40.55 47.58 2.75
C PRO A 686 40.57 47.01 1.27
N PRO A 687 39.71 47.35 0.26
CA PRO A 687 39.13 46.38 -0.71
C PRO A 687 39.56 46.54 -2.20
N GLN A 688 39.32 45.54 -3.05
CA GLN A 688 39.34 45.62 -4.55
C GLN A 688 38.39 44.55 -5.12
N GLN A 689 37.26 44.83 -5.77
CA GLN A 689 36.94 45.39 -7.11
C GLN A 689 37.18 44.49 -8.35
N ASP A 690 36.04 44.14 -8.97
CA ASP A 690 35.70 43.94 -10.39
C ASP A 690 36.47 42.95 -11.29
N ASN A 691 35.73 42.07 -11.98
CA ASN A 691 35.48 42.22 -13.42
C ASN A 691 34.45 41.21 -13.98
N GLN A 692 33.41 41.74 -14.61
CA GLN A 692 32.44 41.02 -15.45
C GLN A 692 32.83 41.06 -16.94
N ARG A 693 32.20 40.13 -17.70
CA ARG A 693 31.68 40.19 -19.10
C ARG A 693 32.40 39.34 -20.16
N PRO A 694 31.76 39.01 -21.31
CA PRO A 694 30.42 38.41 -21.54
C PRO A 694 30.44 37.44 -22.78
N THR A 695 29.27 37.25 -23.44
CA THR A 695 28.99 36.69 -24.80
C THR A 695 28.67 35.20 -24.91
N GLN A 696 27.81 34.69 -25.81
CA GLN A 696 26.70 35.16 -26.67
C GLN A 696 25.93 33.87 -27.08
N GLY A 697 24.62 33.98 -27.41
CA GLY A 697 23.71 32.89 -27.86
C GLY A 697 24.05 32.30 -29.25
N PRO A 698 23.16 31.53 -29.96
CA PRO A 698 21.72 31.83 -30.15
C PRO A 698 20.72 30.63 -30.29
N ASN A 699 19.42 31.01 -30.31
CA ASN A 699 18.15 30.34 -30.67
C ASN A 699 18.12 29.21 -31.72
N ARG A 700 17.13 28.30 -31.57
CA ARG A 700 16.07 27.92 -32.55
C ARG A 700 15.02 26.96 -31.94
N GLY A 701 13.72 27.26 -32.05
CA GLY A 701 12.59 26.29 -32.04
C GLY A 701 12.15 25.93 -33.48
N PRO A 702 10.92 25.46 -33.80
CA PRO A 702 9.80 24.99 -32.95
C PRO A 702 9.12 23.64 -33.40
N GLU A 703 8.15 23.19 -32.60
CA GLU A 703 6.89 22.42 -32.82
C GLU A 703 6.58 21.67 -34.14
N GLN A 704 5.91 20.49 -34.03
CA GLN A 704 4.51 20.28 -34.47
C GLN A 704 3.95 18.86 -34.19
N ARG A 705 2.68 18.84 -33.74
CA ARG A 705 1.72 17.71 -33.61
C ARG A 705 0.99 17.43 -34.95
N ALA A 706 0.36 16.25 -35.10
CA ALA A 706 -0.95 16.04 -35.76
C ALA A 706 -1.51 14.58 -35.59
N ASP A 707 -2.65 14.47 -34.88
CA ASP A 707 -3.95 13.78 -35.13
C ASP A 707 -4.05 12.59 -36.13
N GLN A 708 -4.51 11.40 -35.71
CA GLN A 708 -5.89 10.84 -35.54
C GLN A 708 -6.57 10.21 -36.78
N ASN A 709 -7.01 8.95 -36.60
CA ASN A 709 -8.31 8.32 -37.01
C ASN A 709 -8.19 6.78 -36.94
N GLN A 710 -9.17 5.92 -36.62
CA GLN A 710 -10.30 5.77 -35.66
C GLN A 710 -11.02 4.46 -36.08
N GLN A 711 -11.77 3.83 -35.15
CA GLN A 711 -12.85 2.82 -35.29
C GLN A 711 -12.54 1.33 -35.06
N ASP A 712 -13.30 0.54 -34.28
CA ASP A 712 -14.18 0.62 -33.07
C ASP A 712 -14.80 -0.79 -32.94
N ASP A 713 -14.84 -1.40 -31.76
CA ASP A 713 -15.97 -2.14 -31.12
C ASP A 713 -15.49 -3.05 -29.96
N PHE A 714 -16.43 -3.31 -29.01
CA PHE A 714 -16.43 -4.24 -27.86
C PHE A 714 -16.20 -3.60 -26.47
N GLY A 715 -17.24 -3.70 -25.63
CA GLY A 715 -17.21 -3.37 -24.20
C GLY A 715 -17.30 -4.63 -23.34
N MET A 716 -16.77 -4.56 -22.12
CA MET A 716 -17.02 -5.41 -20.95
C MET A 716 -16.19 -4.85 -19.79
N LEU A 717 -16.74 -4.82 -18.57
CA LEU A 717 -16.07 -4.96 -17.25
C LEU A 717 -16.89 -4.25 -16.16
N ASP A 718 -17.96 -4.87 -15.65
CA ASP A 718 -17.87 -5.79 -14.50
C ASP A 718 -17.97 -7.31 -14.82
N GLN A 719 -17.72 -7.72 -16.06
CA GLN A 719 -17.95 -9.09 -16.55
C GLN A 719 -16.77 -10.07 -16.47
N VAL A 720 -15.59 -9.69 -15.96
CA VAL A 720 -14.40 -10.56 -16.13
C VAL A 720 -14.15 -11.55 -14.99
N PHE A 721 -15.01 -11.66 -13.98
CA PHE A 721 -14.66 -12.47 -12.82
C PHE A 721 -15.38 -13.83 -12.68
N ALA A 722 -16.50 -14.09 -13.35
CA ALA A 722 -17.07 -15.45 -13.38
C ALA A 722 -18.10 -15.62 -14.49
N SER A 723 -17.66 -16.09 -15.65
CA SER A 723 -18.23 -17.29 -16.32
C SER A 723 -17.82 -17.37 -17.80
N SER A 724 -17.37 -18.56 -18.19
CA SER A 724 -17.47 -19.25 -19.49
C SER A 724 -17.21 -18.57 -20.86
N ASP A 725 -16.82 -17.31 -21.00
CA ASP A 725 -16.70 -16.68 -22.33
C ASP A 725 -15.35 -15.96 -22.61
N LEU A 726 -14.23 -16.53 -22.14
CA LEU A 726 -12.88 -16.14 -22.59
C LEU A 726 -12.66 -16.25 -24.11
N ASP A 727 -13.44 -17.07 -24.81
CA ASP A 727 -13.40 -17.18 -26.28
C ASP A 727 -13.90 -15.91 -27.01
N GLN A 728 -14.75 -15.08 -26.39
CA GLN A 728 -15.28 -13.86 -27.03
C GLN A 728 -14.34 -12.66 -26.89
N VAL A 729 -13.50 -12.65 -25.86
CA VAL A 729 -12.43 -11.65 -25.69
C VAL A 729 -11.28 -11.90 -26.69
N LEU A 730 -11.14 -13.11 -27.22
CA LEU A 730 -9.95 -13.55 -27.97
C LEU A 730 -10.16 -13.88 -29.47
N ASP A 731 -11.38 -14.02 -30.02
CA ASP A 731 -11.57 -14.33 -31.46
C ASP A 731 -11.46 -13.09 -32.37
N MET A 732 -10.22 -12.69 -32.68
CA MET A 732 -9.85 -11.64 -33.66
C MET A 732 -10.17 -11.99 -35.13
N ARG A 733 -11.18 -12.81 -35.45
CA ARG A 733 -11.50 -13.18 -36.84
C ARG A 733 -12.65 -12.35 -37.42
N PRO A 734 -12.47 -11.75 -38.61
CA PRO A 734 -13.49 -10.86 -39.18
C PRO A 734 -14.79 -11.62 -39.50
N PRO A 735 -15.97 -11.10 -39.07
CA PRO A 735 -17.23 -11.67 -39.48
C PRO A 735 -17.44 -11.44 -40.99
N LYS A 736 -17.84 -12.51 -41.68
CA LYS A 736 -18.20 -12.44 -43.10
C LYS A 736 -19.40 -11.52 -43.27
N ARG A 737 -19.17 -10.39 -43.95
CA ARG A 737 -20.22 -9.50 -44.48
C ARG A 737 -21.36 -10.32 -45.09
N ARG A 738 -22.56 -10.22 -44.53
CA ARG A 738 -23.79 -10.58 -45.23
C ARG A 738 -24.29 -9.36 -46.03
N PRO A 739 -24.87 -9.60 -47.21
CA PRO A 739 -24.93 -8.65 -48.33
C PRO A 739 -25.88 -7.46 -48.12
#